data_AF-A0A2G1XZY9-F1
#
_entry.id   AF-A0A2G1XZY9-F1
#
_cell.length_a   1.000
_cell.length_b   1.000
_cell.length_c   1.000
_cell.angle_alpha   90.00
_cell.angle_beta   90.00
_cell.angle_gamma   90.00
#
_symmetry.space_group_name_H-M   'P 1'
#
loop_
_entity.id
_entity.type
_entity.pdbx_description
1 polymer ?
#
loop_
_entity_poly.entity_id
_entity_poly.type
_entity_poly.pdbx_seq_one_letter_code
_entity_poly.pdbx_strand_id
1 'polypeptide(L)'
;MYTLIGKNQNDVELNITKNNDFIEFNFNGFKIVTNLDSRKLSSSLKTNILKREFYYIYSLLGRYPHKKIFLNKIEDDKNPVYGFNQLPSFLATYNDAFEWDIKLFKVLSKKYIDQIFQFNKREDYWLADGLQTYLMIKYVEKYYPEVKAIGNISKLWGIRNFNLAKINFNKKYPFVYQFAARKNLDQALITRADSLSNFNRKITNKYKAGLGINYLETYLDDVSFRNILWEFSNKYAGKKVQSSYFIDFLKSNSKKDISWFENDYLKTNKKIDYTIQKITKKNDSLEISILNKRKITVPIQLYGIKDQEIKFKKWLHNVDSITKITIPTNGFDKLSLNYETLLPEYNLRNNWKSVNKKLFNRPLQLKFLKDIENPYYNQFFYTPVFRYNYYDGLVLGLALANKTLLNKSFSYKFTPSYSTKSKTPSGSYSLLYEYLPENKKVDKFLIGISGSNYHYAENLTYTTIRPGALLEFKRKSFRDVSRNAISASFTFVDREKSQTQTAHIETNKYSVFNLSYGYSKPEIIEDFRFSTGLQISNKFSKISLTARYRKLTDTNRQFDFRFFAGAFINNKTATDFFSFALDRPSDYLFQYDYLGRSETSGFFSQQIIINEGGFKSKLPVSYGNQWLSTFNTSIGLWRWLEVYNDVGLIKNKNKQVYFAYENGIRFNFIQDILEVYFPFYSNLGWEISQPNYSSKIRFVLVIKPKKIYNFVRRGFF
;
A
#
# COMPACT_ATOMS: atom_id res chain seq x y z
N MET A 1 -15.50 20.94 -43.57
CA MET A 1 -15.06 19.58 -43.19
C MET A 1 -13.55 19.53 -43.43
N TYR A 2 -12.73 19.27 -42.41
CA TYR A 2 -11.27 19.19 -42.60
C TYR A 2 -10.88 17.74 -42.87
N THR A 3 -10.26 17.47 -44.02
CA THR A 3 -9.73 16.15 -44.36
C THR A 3 -8.24 16.11 -44.01
N LEU A 4 -7.85 15.15 -43.18
CA LEU A 4 -6.47 14.97 -42.75
C LEU A 4 -5.84 13.82 -43.54
N ILE A 5 -4.72 14.11 -44.21
CA ILE A 5 -4.02 13.13 -45.05
C ILE A 5 -2.59 13.01 -44.53
N GLY A 6 -2.15 11.79 -44.24
CA GLY A 6 -0.79 11.47 -43.81
C GLY A 6 -0.16 10.41 -44.72
N LYS A 7 1.13 10.55 -45.04
CA LYS A 7 1.90 9.53 -45.78
C LYS A 7 2.74 8.71 -44.81
N ASN A 8 2.51 7.39 -44.79
CA ASN A 8 3.19 6.44 -43.90
C ASN A 8 3.11 6.78 -42.41
N GLN A 9 2.04 7.47 -41.97
CA GLN A 9 1.80 7.78 -40.56
C GLN A 9 0.75 6.82 -39.98
N ASN A 10 0.99 6.35 -38.75
CA ASN A 10 0.09 5.41 -38.07
C ASN A 10 -1.18 6.08 -37.55
N ASP A 11 -1.12 7.38 -37.27
CA ASP A 11 -2.19 8.17 -36.69
C ASP A 11 -1.94 9.67 -37.00
N VAL A 12 -2.99 10.49 -37.00
CA VAL A 12 -2.89 11.95 -37.11
C VAL A 12 -3.39 12.58 -35.82
N GLU A 13 -2.48 13.18 -35.07
CA GLU A 13 -2.83 13.87 -33.83
C GLU A 13 -3.31 15.30 -34.12
N LEU A 14 -4.47 15.64 -33.56
CA LEU A 14 -5.01 16.99 -33.54
C LEU A 14 -4.98 17.54 -32.12
N ASN A 15 -4.52 18.78 -31.99
CA ASN A 15 -4.63 19.56 -30.78
C ASN A 15 -5.43 20.82 -31.10
N ILE A 16 -6.52 21.04 -30.37
CA ILE A 16 -7.41 22.18 -30.54
C ILE A 16 -7.33 23.00 -29.26
N THR A 17 -6.70 24.17 -29.35
CA THR A 17 -6.56 25.12 -28.23
C THR A 17 -7.06 26.49 -28.63
N LYS A 18 -7.47 27.28 -27.64
CA LYS A 18 -7.89 28.68 -27.85
C LYS A 18 -6.69 29.58 -28.19
N ASN A 19 -5.54 29.32 -27.56
CA ASN A 19 -4.29 30.03 -27.78
C ASN A 19 -3.20 29.01 -28.17
N ASN A 20 -2.32 29.37 -29.10
CA ASN A 20 -1.19 28.53 -29.46
C ASN A 20 -0.06 28.68 -28.42
N ASP A 21 0.16 27.63 -27.63
CA ASP A 21 1.22 27.55 -26.61
C ASP A 21 2.38 26.63 -27.03
N PHE A 22 2.45 26.26 -28.32
CA PHE A 22 3.50 25.39 -28.84
C PHE A 22 4.77 26.16 -29.25
N ILE A 23 5.90 25.55 -28.94
CA ILE A 23 7.24 26.00 -29.29
C ILE A 23 7.84 25.01 -30.29
N GLU A 24 8.57 25.52 -31.29
CA GLU A 24 9.22 24.71 -32.32
C GLU A 24 10.74 24.68 -32.14
N PHE A 25 11.31 23.49 -32.24
CA PHE A 25 12.75 23.24 -32.20
C PHE A 25 13.18 22.56 -33.49
N ASN A 26 14.05 23.22 -34.25
CA ASN A 26 14.53 22.71 -35.54
C ASN A 26 15.99 22.28 -35.45
N PHE A 27 16.31 21.09 -35.96
CA PHE A 27 17.68 20.61 -36.08
C PHE A 27 17.81 19.51 -37.12
N ASN A 28 18.84 19.59 -37.98
CA ASN A 28 19.22 18.55 -38.95
C ASN A 28 18.05 17.98 -39.77
N GLY A 29 17.16 18.85 -40.25
CA GLY A 29 16.00 18.48 -41.06
C GLY A 29 14.82 17.89 -40.28
N PHE A 30 14.91 17.81 -38.95
CA PHE A 30 13.83 17.45 -38.03
C PHE A 30 13.28 18.67 -37.29
N LYS A 31 11.98 18.61 -36.98
CA LYS A 31 11.22 19.62 -36.26
C LYS A 31 10.48 18.97 -35.10
N ILE A 32 10.76 19.39 -33.87
CA ILE A 32 10.00 18.99 -32.67
C ILE A 32 9.11 20.15 -32.28
N VAL A 33 7.81 19.90 -32.15
CA VAL A 33 6.80 20.88 -31.73
C VAL A 33 6.21 20.43 -30.40
N THR A 34 6.28 21.28 -29.38
CA THR A 34 5.86 20.92 -28.02
C THR A 34 5.29 22.10 -27.23
N ASN A 35 4.26 21.84 -26.42
CA ASN A 35 3.75 22.75 -25.40
C ASN A 35 4.12 22.31 -23.97
N LEU A 36 4.99 21.29 -23.84
CA LEU A 36 5.69 21.00 -22.59
C LEU A 36 6.79 22.04 -22.41
N ASP A 37 6.46 23.18 -21.84
CA ASP A 37 7.42 24.26 -21.62
C ASP A 37 7.83 24.44 -20.15
N SER A 38 9.09 24.81 -19.95
CA SER A 38 9.61 25.30 -18.67
C SER A 38 10.11 26.73 -18.87
N ARG A 39 9.35 27.71 -18.36
CA ARG A 39 9.65 29.15 -18.46
C ARG A 39 10.99 29.54 -17.83
N LYS A 40 11.56 28.66 -16.98
CA LYS A 40 12.82 28.90 -16.26
C LYS A 40 14.07 28.49 -17.05
N LEU A 41 13.92 27.76 -18.15
CA LEU A 41 15.05 27.30 -18.97
C LEU A 41 15.22 28.17 -20.21
N SER A 42 16.48 28.47 -20.58
CA SER A 42 16.78 29.21 -21.80
C SER A 42 16.49 28.37 -23.05
N SER A 43 16.15 29.02 -24.17
CA SER A 43 15.84 28.33 -25.44
C SER A 43 17.02 27.51 -25.97
N SER A 44 18.26 27.98 -25.76
CA SER A 44 19.48 27.25 -26.12
C SER A 44 19.60 25.93 -25.34
N LEU A 45 19.41 25.98 -24.02
CA LEU A 45 19.45 24.78 -23.17
C LEU A 45 18.35 23.78 -23.57
N LYS A 46 17.13 24.27 -23.81
CA LYS A 46 16.00 23.45 -24.28
C LYS A 46 16.33 22.72 -25.60
N THR A 47 16.91 23.44 -26.55
CA THR A 47 17.33 22.89 -27.85
C THR A 47 18.40 21.82 -27.70
N ASN A 48 19.40 22.05 -26.84
CA ASN A 48 20.48 21.09 -26.61
C ASN A 48 19.99 19.81 -25.94
N ILE A 49 19.09 19.93 -24.94
CA ILE A 49 18.44 18.79 -24.29
C ILE A 49 17.65 17.98 -25.33
N LEU A 50 16.78 18.61 -26.11
CA LEU A 50 15.99 17.93 -27.15
C LEU A 50 16.84 17.22 -28.20
N LYS A 51 17.92 17.87 -28.68
CA LYS A 51 18.88 17.24 -29.59
C LYS A 51 19.50 16.00 -28.96
N ARG A 52 19.95 16.09 -27.70
CA ARG A 52 20.55 14.96 -26.96
C ARG A 52 19.55 13.81 -26.82
N GLU A 53 18.32 14.10 -26.39
CA GLU A 53 17.25 13.10 -26.27
C GLU A 53 16.99 12.38 -27.59
N PHE A 54 16.79 13.15 -28.67
CA PHE A 54 16.55 12.62 -30.01
C PHE A 54 17.69 11.71 -30.47
N TYR A 55 18.93 12.18 -30.40
CA TYR A 55 20.08 11.40 -30.86
C TYR A 55 20.36 10.19 -29.98
N TYR A 56 20.05 10.25 -28.69
CA TYR A 56 20.13 9.10 -27.82
C TYR A 56 19.17 7.99 -28.27
N ILE A 57 17.90 8.32 -28.51
CA ILE A 57 16.90 7.34 -29.00
C ILE A 57 17.27 6.85 -30.40
N TYR A 58 17.68 7.76 -31.30
CA TYR A 58 18.16 7.43 -32.63
C TYR A 58 19.30 6.41 -32.61
N SER A 59 20.22 6.52 -31.64
CA SER A 59 21.39 5.63 -31.54
C SER A 59 21.06 4.18 -31.13
N LEU A 60 19.81 3.92 -30.70
CA LEU A 60 19.30 2.63 -30.23
C LEU A 60 18.19 2.09 -31.12
N LEU A 61 17.27 2.95 -31.58
CA LEU A 61 16.11 2.57 -32.38
C LEU A 61 16.21 3.03 -33.84
N GLY A 62 17.23 3.81 -34.20
CA GLY A 62 17.44 4.22 -35.58
C GLY A 62 16.76 5.47 -36.03
N ARG A 63 16.64 5.62 -37.35
CA ARG A 63 16.04 6.77 -38.00
C ARG A 63 14.54 6.87 -37.72
N TYR A 64 14.14 8.03 -37.22
CA TYR A 64 12.74 8.40 -37.09
C TYR A 64 12.09 8.56 -38.49
N PRO A 65 10.90 7.99 -38.75
CA PRO A 65 10.31 7.94 -40.09
C PRO A 65 9.78 9.28 -40.63
N HIS A 66 9.65 10.32 -39.80
CA HIS A 66 9.05 11.61 -40.21
C HIS A 66 9.96 12.80 -39.93
N LYS A 67 9.68 13.94 -40.60
CA LYS A 67 10.43 15.19 -40.34
C LYS A 67 9.91 15.97 -39.13
N LYS A 68 8.68 15.72 -38.68
CA LYS A 68 8.03 16.42 -37.59
C LYS A 68 7.67 15.46 -36.46
N ILE A 69 7.98 15.82 -35.22
CA ILE A 69 7.53 15.15 -34.00
C ILE A 69 6.66 16.15 -33.22
N PHE A 70 5.47 15.70 -32.83
CA PHE A 70 4.56 16.48 -31.99
C PHE A 70 4.51 15.88 -30.59
N LEU A 71 4.84 16.67 -29.57
CA LEU A 71 4.87 16.28 -28.16
C LEU A 71 3.86 17.14 -27.39
N ASN A 72 2.87 16.52 -26.78
CA ASN A 72 1.74 17.23 -26.19
C ASN A 72 1.71 17.06 -24.67
N LYS A 73 1.51 18.15 -23.93
CA LYS A 73 1.37 18.17 -22.47
C LYS A 73 0.27 17.22 -21.97
N ILE A 74 -0.83 17.09 -22.71
CA ILE A 74 -1.93 16.16 -22.38
C ILE A 74 -1.43 14.71 -22.27
N GLU A 75 -0.39 14.33 -23.02
CA GLU A 75 0.17 12.98 -22.95
C GLU A 75 1.00 12.76 -21.68
N ASP A 76 1.78 13.78 -21.27
CA ASP A 76 2.45 13.76 -19.97
C ASP A 76 1.42 13.70 -18.84
N ASP A 77 0.36 14.52 -18.87
CA ASP A 77 -0.69 14.52 -17.85
C ASP A 77 -1.40 13.16 -17.73
N LYS A 78 -1.63 12.47 -18.85
CA LYS A 78 -2.24 11.12 -18.87
C LYS A 78 -1.30 10.04 -18.32
N ASN A 79 0.01 10.19 -18.52
CA ASN A 79 1.03 9.23 -18.11
C ASN A 79 2.30 9.95 -17.61
N PRO A 80 2.25 10.61 -16.44
CA PRO A 80 3.33 11.46 -15.99
C PRO A 80 4.52 10.65 -15.50
N VAL A 81 5.67 11.31 -15.33
CA VAL A 81 6.77 10.69 -14.59
C VAL A 81 6.36 10.60 -13.11
N TYR A 82 5.85 9.44 -12.71
CA TYR A 82 5.39 9.20 -11.34
C TYR A 82 6.53 9.43 -10.34
N GLY A 83 6.24 10.22 -9.30
CA GLY A 83 7.19 10.66 -8.28
C GLY A 83 7.42 12.18 -8.24
N PHE A 84 7.28 12.88 -9.37
CA PHE A 84 7.41 14.35 -9.45
C PHE A 84 6.10 15.06 -9.07
N ASN A 85 5.00 14.62 -9.67
CA ASN A 85 3.71 15.32 -9.60
C ASN A 85 2.92 15.03 -8.31
N GLN A 86 3.55 14.43 -7.29
CA GLN A 86 2.91 14.00 -6.04
C GLN A 86 3.38 14.77 -4.81
N LEU A 87 4.24 15.77 -4.98
CA LEU A 87 4.72 16.60 -3.87
C LEU A 87 4.31 18.06 -4.13
N PRO A 88 3.95 18.82 -3.08
CA PRO A 88 3.66 20.24 -3.23
C PRO A 88 4.77 20.96 -3.98
N SER A 89 4.41 21.85 -4.91
CA SER A 89 5.34 22.54 -5.80
C SER A 89 6.43 23.33 -5.06
N PHE A 90 6.14 23.82 -3.85
CA PHE A 90 7.11 24.52 -3.00
C PHE A 90 8.28 23.64 -2.52
N LEU A 91 8.16 22.30 -2.55
CA LEU A 91 9.26 21.41 -2.19
C LEU A 91 10.31 21.29 -3.30
N ALA A 92 10.01 21.77 -4.52
CA ALA A 92 10.93 21.84 -5.68
C ALA A 92 11.94 20.69 -5.72
N THR A 93 11.41 19.47 -5.77
CA THR A 93 12.20 18.28 -5.43
C THR A 93 13.32 18.02 -6.41
N TYR A 94 13.26 18.53 -7.62
CA TYR A 94 14.30 18.37 -8.63
C TYR A 94 14.67 19.70 -9.27
N ASN A 95 15.87 19.78 -9.85
CA ASN A 95 16.23 20.91 -10.71
C ASN A 95 15.30 20.93 -11.93
N ASP A 96 14.82 22.12 -12.29
CA ASP A 96 13.94 22.37 -13.44
C ASP A 96 14.48 21.77 -14.75
N ALA A 97 15.81 21.75 -14.96
CA ALA A 97 16.43 21.16 -16.14
C ALA A 97 16.22 19.64 -16.22
N PHE A 98 16.44 18.91 -15.12
CA PHE A 98 16.25 17.46 -15.07
C PHE A 98 14.77 17.10 -15.12
N GLU A 99 13.91 17.84 -14.40
CA GLU A 99 12.48 17.60 -14.41
C GLU A 99 11.87 17.76 -15.81
N TRP A 100 12.25 18.81 -16.52
CA TRP A 100 11.78 19.07 -17.88
C TRP A 100 12.27 18.00 -18.86
N ASP A 101 13.58 17.69 -18.83
CA ASP A 101 14.20 16.66 -19.68
C ASP A 101 13.60 15.27 -19.47
N ILE A 102 13.43 14.79 -18.23
CA ILE A 102 12.88 13.45 -18.03
C ILE A 102 11.40 13.33 -18.41
N LYS A 103 10.62 14.41 -18.29
CA LYS A 103 9.23 14.48 -18.78
C LYS A 103 9.20 14.42 -20.30
N LEU A 104 10.01 15.26 -20.95
CA LEU A 104 10.10 15.35 -22.39
C LEU A 104 10.62 14.04 -23.01
N PHE A 105 11.71 13.49 -22.47
CA PHE A 105 12.26 12.20 -22.88
C PHE A 105 11.24 11.07 -22.77
N LYS A 106 10.38 11.07 -21.74
CA LYS A 106 9.31 10.07 -21.61
C LYS A 106 8.29 10.18 -22.74
N VAL A 107 7.82 11.38 -23.05
CA VAL A 107 6.85 11.61 -24.15
C VAL A 107 7.49 11.32 -25.50
N LEU A 108 8.71 11.81 -25.73
CA LEU A 108 9.47 11.63 -26.97
C LEU A 108 9.77 10.15 -27.23
N SER A 109 10.30 9.41 -26.27
CA SER A 109 10.59 7.98 -26.41
C SER A 109 9.33 7.16 -26.74
N LYS A 110 8.19 7.49 -26.12
CA LYS A 110 6.91 6.88 -26.47
C LYS A 110 6.52 7.16 -27.92
N LYS A 111 6.56 8.43 -28.33
CA LYS A 111 6.23 8.83 -29.71
C LYS A 111 7.16 8.18 -30.72
N TYR A 112 8.44 8.05 -30.39
CA TYR A 112 9.42 7.38 -31.23
C TYR A 112 9.07 5.90 -31.44
N ILE A 113 8.82 5.18 -30.34
CA ILE A 113 8.46 3.76 -30.35
C ILE A 113 7.13 3.52 -31.09
N ASP A 114 6.09 4.30 -30.79
CA ASP A 114 4.75 4.15 -31.38
C ASP A 114 4.74 4.45 -32.91
N GLN A 115 5.73 5.18 -33.43
CA GLN A 115 5.85 5.48 -34.86
C GLN A 115 6.75 4.47 -35.59
N ILE A 116 7.78 3.96 -34.93
CA ILE A 116 8.63 2.90 -35.50
C ILE A 116 7.88 1.56 -35.54
N PHE A 117 7.17 1.21 -34.47
CA PHE A 117 6.53 -0.10 -34.32
C PHE A 117 5.01 0.03 -34.20
N GLN A 118 4.27 -0.68 -35.04
CA GLN A 118 2.82 -0.77 -34.92
C GLN A 118 2.42 -1.95 -34.01
N PHE A 119 2.33 -1.70 -32.70
CA PHE A 119 1.86 -2.67 -31.70
C PHE A 119 0.34 -2.62 -31.51
N ASN A 120 -0.27 -3.76 -31.17
CA ASN A 120 -1.65 -3.78 -30.67
C ASN A 120 -1.68 -3.26 -29.22
N LYS A 121 -2.05 -1.99 -29.03
CA LYS A 121 -2.03 -1.32 -27.71
C LYS A 121 -2.98 -1.93 -26.66
N ARG A 122 -3.91 -2.82 -27.05
CA ARG A 122 -4.84 -3.50 -26.13
C ARG A 122 -4.35 -4.87 -25.73
N GLU A 123 -3.84 -5.65 -26.68
CA GLU A 123 -3.53 -7.08 -26.49
C GLU A 123 -2.03 -7.34 -26.33
N ASP A 124 -1.18 -6.52 -26.93
CA ASP A 124 0.27 -6.73 -26.97
C ASP A 124 1.04 -5.41 -26.87
N TYR A 125 1.07 -4.84 -25.66
CA TYR A 125 1.65 -3.53 -25.38
C TYR A 125 2.89 -3.59 -24.47
N TRP A 126 3.23 -4.77 -23.94
CA TRP A 126 4.26 -4.88 -22.91
C TRP A 126 5.65 -4.51 -23.43
N LEU A 127 5.99 -4.87 -24.68
CA LEU A 127 7.29 -4.54 -25.26
C LEU A 127 7.44 -3.03 -25.48
N ALA A 128 6.40 -2.36 -25.98
CA ALA A 128 6.42 -0.90 -26.15
C ALA A 128 6.65 -0.18 -24.81
N ASP A 129 5.90 -0.56 -23.77
CA ASP A 129 6.05 -0.02 -22.42
C ASP A 129 7.41 -0.39 -21.78
N GLY A 130 7.90 -1.60 -22.08
CA GLY A 130 9.19 -2.11 -21.64
C GLY A 130 10.35 -1.33 -22.26
N LEU A 131 10.36 -1.15 -23.58
CA LEU A 131 11.37 -0.39 -24.32
C LEU A 131 11.40 1.06 -23.85
N GLN A 132 10.23 1.70 -23.68
CA GLN A 132 10.17 3.06 -23.13
C GLN A 132 10.85 3.13 -21.76
N THR A 133 10.48 2.22 -20.85
CA THR A 133 11.03 2.21 -19.49
C THR A 133 12.52 1.87 -19.48
N TYR A 134 12.95 0.94 -20.32
CA TYR A 134 14.36 0.59 -20.51
C TYR A 134 15.18 1.79 -20.98
N LEU A 135 14.70 2.52 -22.00
CA LEU A 135 15.32 3.76 -22.46
C LEU A 135 15.42 4.79 -21.34
N MET A 136 14.36 4.95 -20.54
CA MET A 136 14.39 5.88 -19.40
C MET A 136 15.42 5.47 -18.34
N ILE A 137 15.55 4.18 -18.03
CA ILE A 137 16.55 3.66 -17.10
C ILE A 137 17.95 4.02 -17.61
N LYS A 138 18.27 3.64 -18.86
CA LYS A 138 19.59 3.83 -19.46
C LYS A 138 19.93 5.31 -19.69
N TYR A 139 18.95 6.13 -20.01
CA TYR A 139 19.14 7.56 -20.19
C TYR A 139 19.55 8.24 -18.87
N VAL A 140 18.85 7.95 -17.77
CA VAL A 140 19.20 8.48 -16.45
C VAL A 140 20.55 7.94 -15.97
N GLU A 141 20.85 6.66 -16.20
CA GLU A 141 22.17 6.08 -15.89
C GLU A 141 23.31 6.80 -16.59
N LYS A 142 23.09 7.20 -17.85
CA LYS A 142 24.11 7.87 -18.66
C LYS A 142 24.27 9.36 -18.34
N TYR A 143 23.17 10.09 -18.15
CA TYR A 143 23.21 11.56 -18.10
C TYR A 143 22.92 12.16 -16.72
N TYR A 144 22.34 11.39 -15.81
CA TYR A 144 21.92 11.85 -14.47
C TYR A 144 22.20 10.83 -13.35
N PRO A 145 23.37 10.15 -13.31
CA PRO A 145 23.66 9.12 -12.30
C PRO A 145 23.67 9.67 -10.86
N GLU A 146 23.91 10.97 -10.68
CA GLU A 146 23.97 11.68 -9.42
C GLU A 146 22.59 11.98 -8.81
N VAL A 147 21.54 11.98 -9.64
CA VAL A 147 20.19 12.37 -9.20
C VAL A 147 19.61 11.32 -8.23
N LYS A 148 19.18 11.80 -7.06
CA LYS A 148 18.57 10.99 -6.00
C LYS A 148 17.08 10.77 -6.22
N ALA A 149 16.52 9.69 -5.67
CA ALA A 149 15.11 9.31 -5.87
C ALA A 149 14.08 10.26 -5.25
N ILE A 150 14.51 11.14 -4.35
CA ILE A 150 13.69 12.23 -3.79
C ILE A 150 14.30 13.62 -4.11
N GLY A 151 15.24 13.66 -5.06
CA GLY A 151 15.98 14.84 -5.48
C GLY A 151 16.51 15.67 -4.31
N ASN A 152 16.37 17.00 -4.35
CA ASN A 152 16.91 17.95 -3.37
C ASN A 152 16.42 17.73 -1.92
N ILE A 153 15.25 17.09 -1.72
CA ILE A 153 14.79 16.69 -0.37
C ILE A 153 15.83 15.78 0.30
N SER A 154 16.61 15.02 -0.47
CA SER A 154 17.67 14.17 0.06
C SER A 154 18.77 14.92 0.82
N LYS A 155 18.90 16.23 0.61
CA LYS A 155 19.94 17.05 1.24
C LYS A 155 19.49 17.67 2.57
N LEU A 156 18.19 17.66 2.88
CA LEU A 156 17.65 18.26 4.09
C LEU A 156 18.19 17.56 5.35
N TRP A 157 18.56 18.33 6.37
CA TRP A 157 19.29 17.86 7.57
C TRP A 157 18.60 16.68 8.28
N GLY A 158 17.28 16.70 8.36
CA GLY A 158 16.46 15.65 8.98
C GLY A 158 16.18 14.44 8.08
N ILE A 159 16.49 14.51 6.79
CA ILE A 159 16.16 13.47 5.80
C ILE A 159 17.41 12.80 5.22
N ARG A 160 18.54 13.50 5.13
CA ARG A 160 19.80 13.02 4.54
C ARG A 160 20.34 11.70 5.10
N ASN A 161 20.00 11.38 6.35
CA ASN A 161 20.44 10.16 7.04
C ASN A 161 19.57 8.92 6.71
N PHE A 162 18.40 9.12 6.10
CA PHE A 162 17.53 8.05 5.65
C PHE A 162 18.10 7.38 4.40
N ASN A 163 17.87 6.08 4.26
CA ASN A 163 18.23 5.31 3.08
C ASN A 163 17.52 5.85 1.83
N LEU A 164 16.28 6.34 1.98
CA LEU A 164 15.51 6.93 0.88
C LEU A 164 16.22 8.15 0.27
N ALA A 165 16.94 8.93 1.08
CA ALA A 165 17.73 10.06 0.62
C ALA A 165 18.99 9.63 -0.15
N LYS A 166 19.51 8.43 0.09
CA LYS A 166 20.81 7.98 -0.44
C LYS A 166 20.68 7.30 -1.80
N ILE A 167 19.51 6.73 -2.11
CA ILE A 167 19.31 5.97 -3.35
C ILE A 167 19.19 6.87 -4.59
N ASN A 168 19.76 6.40 -5.70
CA ASN A 168 19.66 7.06 -6.99
C ASN A 168 18.26 6.90 -7.60
N PHE A 169 17.91 7.78 -8.53
CA PHE A 169 16.58 7.87 -9.14
C PHE A 169 16.07 6.54 -9.70
N ASN A 170 16.91 5.77 -10.41
CA ASN A 170 16.52 4.49 -11.00
C ASN A 170 16.13 3.42 -9.97
N LYS A 171 16.50 3.54 -8.70
CA LYS A 171 16.07 2.59 -7.65
C LYS A 171 14.55 2.62 -7.40
N LYS A 172 13.82 3.62 -7.92
CA LYS A 172 12.35 3.65 -7.88
C LYS A 172 11.71 2.49 -8.64
N TYR A 173 12.28 2.07 -9.78
CA TYR A 173 11.70 1.02 -10.63
C TYR A 173 11.61 -0.32 -9.89
N PRO A 174 12.73 -0.89 -9.36
CA PRO A 174 12.66 -2.15 -8.61
C PRO A 174 11.90 -2.01 -7.29
N PHE A 175 11.92 -0.83 -6.65
CA PHE A 175 11.15 -0.58 -5.43
C PHE A 175 9.63 -0.68 -5.66
N VAL A 176 9.11 -0.07 -6.72
CA VAL A 176 7.68 -0.12 -7.06
C VAL A 176 7.26 -1.54 -7.46
N TYR A 177 8.09 -2.25 -8.22
CA TYR A 177 7.85 -3.67 -8.51
C TYR A 177 7.76 -4.49 -7.21
N GLN A 178 8.74 -4.37 -6.31
CA GLN A 178 8.73 -5.06 -5.01
C GLN A 178 7.51 -4.69 -4.16
N PHE A 179 7.09 -3.43 -4.18
CA PHE A 179 5.88 -2.99 -3.49
C PHE A 179 4.63 -3.71 -4.01
N ALA A 180 4.50 -3.85 -5.33
CA ALA A 180 3.39 -4.57 -5.93
C ALA A 180 3.45 -6.06 -5.60
N ALA A 181 4.60 -6.69 -5.79
CA ALA A 181 4.80 -8.13 -5.56
C ALA A 181 4.53 -8.54 -4.09
N ARG A 182 4.98 -7.73 -3.12
CA ARG A 182 4.75 -7.96 -1.67
C ARG A 182 3.36 -7.63 -1.18
N LYS A 183 2.46 -7.23 -2.08
CA LYS A 183 1.04 -7.04 -1.82
C LYS A 183 0.15 -7.90 -2.73
N ASN A 184 0.77 -8.81 -3.49
CA ASN A 184 0.11 -9.61 -4.51
C ASN A 184 -0.65 -8.76 -5.55
N LEU A 185 -0.17 -7.54 -5.82
CA LEU A 185 -0.79 -6.59 -6.74
C LEU A 185 -0.24 -6.68 -8.17
N ASP A 186 0.85 -7.41 -8.37
CA ASP A 186 1.49 -7.55 -9.69
C ASP A 186 0.66 -8.46 -10.62
N GLN A 187 0.64 -8.11 -11.91
CA GLN A 187 -0.05 -8.85 -12.97
C GLN A 187 0.95 -9.33 -14.03
N ALA A 188 0.58 -10.36 -14.79
CA ALA A 188 1.39 -10.83 -15.91
C ALA A 188 1.53 -9.75 -16.98
N LEU A 189 2.66 -9.70 -17.69
CA LEU A 189 2.96 -8.66 -18.67
C LEU A 189 2.08 -8.77 -19.92
N ILE A 190 1.71 -9.99 -20.31
CA ILE A 190 0.81 -10.27 -21.44
C ILE A 190 -0.68 -10.11 -21.09
N THR A 191 -1.02 -9.66 -19.88
CA THR A 191 -2.43 -9.41 -19.53
C THR A 191 -2.95 -8.27 -20.39
N ARG A 192 -4.09 -8.44 -21.07
CA ARG A 192 -4.73 -7.38 -21.86
C ARG A 192 -4.91 -6.09 -21.05
N ALA A 193 -4.72 -4.95 -21.72
CA ALA A 193 -4.74 -3.63 -21.07
C ALA A 193 -6.07 -3.29 -20.39
N ASP A 194 -7.19 -3.81 -20.92
CA ASP A 194 -8.55 -3.65 -20.37
C ASP A 194 -8.80 -4.48 -19.10
N SER A 195 -7.97 -5.49 -18.85
CA SER A 195 -8.03 -6.40 -17.70
C SER A 195 -7.03 -6.03 -16.59
N LEU A 196 -6.11 -5.11 -16.87
CA LEU A 196 -5.20 -4.57 -15.86
C LEU A 196 -5.89 -3.62 -14.89
N SER A 197 -5.44 -3.63 -13.64
CA SER A 197 -5.70 -2.50 -12.74
C SER A 197 -5.04 -1.23 -13.29
N ASN A 198 -5.58 -0.07 -12.94
CA ASN A 198 -4.95 1.21 -13.28
C ASN A 198 -3.50 1.29 -12.76
N PHE A 199 -3.20 0.71 -11.60
CA PHE A 199 -1.85 0.69 -11.05
C PHE A 199 -0.88 -0.12 -11.91
N ASN A 200 -1.27 -1.32 -12.37
CA ASN A 200 -0.43 -2.12 -13.27
C ASN A 200 -0.31 -1.48 -14.64
N ARG A 201 -1.43 -1.02 -15.22
CA ARG A 201 -1.47 -0.42 -16.57
C ARG A 201 -0.61 0.83 -16.67
N LYS A 202 -0.60 1.66 -15.63
CA LYS A 202 0.12 2.93 -15.64
C LYS A 202 1.54 2.85 -15.11
N ILE A 203 1.85 1.91 -14.20
CA ILE A 203 3.09 1.93 -13.42
C ILE A 203 3.75 0.55 -13.39
N THR A 204 3.19 -0.41 -12.65
CA THR A 204 3.92 -1.63 -12.27
C THR A 204 4.31 -2.50 -13.46
N ASN A 205 3.41 -2.73 -14.43
CA ASN A 205 3.74 -3.56 -15.59
C ASN A 205 4.79 -2.90 -16.49
N LYS A 206 4.73 -1.57 -16.67
CA LYS A 206 5.74 -0.83 -17.43
C LYS A 206 7.12 -1.00 -16.79
N TYR A 207 7.17 -0.83 -15.47
CA TYR A 207 8.41 -0.97 -14.70
C TYR A 207 8.93 -2.40 -14.68
N LYS A 208 8.05 -3.40 -14.51
CA LYS A 208 8.41 -4.82 -14.61
C LYS A 208 8.97 -5.13 -16.01
N ALA A 209 8.32 -4.69 -17.08
CA ALA A 209 8.79 -4.90 -18.45
C ALA A 209 10.17 -4.28 -18.69
N GLY A 210 10.37 -3.01 -18.31
CA GLY A 210 11.67 -2.34 -18.44
C GLY A 210 12.78 -2.98 -17.62
N LEU A 211 12.49 -3.41 -16.39
CA LEU A 211 13.43 -4.16 -15.56
C LEU A 211 13.78 -5.51 -16.18
N GLY A 212 12.80 -6.20 -16.78
CA GLY A 212 13.01 -7.44 -17.51
C GLY A 212 13.96 -7.27 -18.70
N ILE A 213 13.76 -6.24 -19.53
CA ILE A 213 14.64 -5.93 -20.66
C ILE A 213 16.04 -5.55 -20.17
N ASN A 214 16.15 -4.72 -19.13
CA ASN A 214 17.44 -4.37 -18.53
C ASN A 214 18.19 -5.59 -17.97
N TYR A 215 17.44 -6.55 -17.43
CA TYR A 215 18.02 -7.81 -16.96
C TYR A 215 18.45 -8.72 -18.13
N LEU A 216 17.67 -8.78 -19.22
CA LEU A 216 18.05 -9.51 -20.42
C LEU A 216 19.37 -8.99 -21.02
N GLU A 217 19.58 -7.67 -21.07
CA GLU A 217 20.88 -7.11 -21.51
C GLU A 217 22.04 -7.61 -20.66
N THR A 218 21.86 -7.72 -19.33
CA THR A 218 22.91 -8.23 -18.44
C THR A 218 23.13 -9.73 -18.61
N TYR A 219 22.04 -10.47 -18.85
CA TYR A 219 22.09 -11.93 -18.99
C TYR A 219 22.66 -12.36 -20.34
N LEU A 220 22.28 -11.69 -21.43
CA LEU A 220 22.72 -11.94 -22.80
C LEU A 220 24.03 -11.21 -23.11
N ASP A 221 25.03 -11.42 -22.25
CA ASP A 221 26.37 -10.83 -22.39
C ASP A 221 27.18 -11.38 -23.59
N ASP A 222 26.64 -12.35 -24.32
CA ASP A 222 27.20 -12.90 -25.55
C ASP A 222 26.82 -12.09 -26.80
N VAL A 223 25.94 -11.09 -26.66
CA VAL A 223 25.51 -10.21 -27.76
C VAL A 223 25.58 -8.73 -27.36
N SER A 224 25.73 -7.85 -28.36
CA SER A 224 25.57 -6.41 -28.15
C SER A 224 24.08 -6.05 -28.14
N PHE A 225 23.51 -5.83 -26.95
CA PHE A 225 22.09 -5.51 -26.81
C PHE A 225 21.69 -4.23 -27.55
N ARG A 226 22.61 -3.25 -27.65
CA ARG A 226 22.42 -2.05 -28.48
C ARG A 226 22.25 -2.40 -29.95
N ASN A 227 23.09 -3.29 -30.49
CA ASN A 227 22.99 -3.71 -31.89
C ASN A 227 21.70 -4.52 -32.12
N ILE A 228 21.33 -5.38 -31.17
CA ILE A 228 20.06 -6.11 -31.21
C ILE A 228 18.86 -5.16 -31.34
N LEU A 229 18.78 -4.12 -30.50
CA LEU A 229 17.70 -3.14 -30.61
C LEU A 229 17.72 -2.42 -31.94
N TRP A 230 18.91 -2.08 -32.44
CA TRP A 230 19.05 -1.37 -33.68
C TRP A 230 18.61 -2.22 -34.89
N GLU A 231 19.11 -3.44 -34.99
CA GLU A 231 18.78 -4.40 -36.05
C GLU A 231 17.30 -4.81 -36.00
N PHE A 232 16.75 -5.06 -34.81
CA PHE A 232 15.32 -5.33 -34.64
C PHE A 232 14.49 -4.14 -35.14
N SER A 233 14.87 -2.92 -34.76
CA SER A 233 14.18 -1.71 -35.22
C SER A 233 14.24 -1.56 -36.73
N ASN A 234 15.41 -1.71 -37.36
CA ASN A 234 15.55 -1.66 -38.82
C ASN A 234 14.70 -2.71 -39.54
N LYS A 235 14.66 -3.94 -39.02
CA LYS A 235 13.92 -5.04 -39.63
C LYS A 235 12.40 -4.82 -39.62
N TYR A 236 11.90 -4.19 -38.55
CA TYR A 236 10.47 -4.08 -38.28
C TYR A 236 9.90 -2.65 -38.33
N ALA A 237 10.71 -1.64 -38.66
CA ALA A 237 10.27 -0.26 -38.81
C ALA A 237 9.11 -0.14 -39.81
N GLY A 238 8.04 0.55 -39.41
CA GLY A 238 6.85 0.79 -40.23
C GLY A 238 5.94 -0.43 -40.42
N LYS A 239 6.21 -1.54 -39.72
CA LYS A 239 5.42 -2.79 -39.82
C LYS A 239 4.59 -3.03 -38.56
N LYS A 240 3.55 -3.86 -38.69
CA LYS A 240 2.87 -4.49 -37.55
C LYS A 240 3.83 -5.44 -36.84
N VAL A 241 3.96 -5.27 -35.53
CA VAL A 241 4.90 -6.04 -34.70
C VAL A 241 4.16 -6.69 -33.56
N GLN A 242 4.50 -7.95 -33.29
CA GLN A 242 4.17 -8.63 -32.05
C GLN A 242 5.41 -8.72 -31.17
N SER A 243 5.23 -8.64 -29.86
CA SER A 243 6.30 -8.73 -28.89
C SER A 243 7.01 -10.09 -28.92
N SER A 244 6.34 -11.15 -29.38
CA SER A 244 6.95 -12.47 -29.64
C SER A 244 8.09 -12.38 -30.64
N TYR A 245 7.99 -11.53 -31.66
CA TYR A 245 9.04 -11.36 -32.66
C TYR A 245 10.35 -10.86 -32.06
N PHE A 246 10.28 -10.05 -31.00
CA PHE A 246 11.48 -9.61 -30.27
C PHE A 246 12.10 -10.75 -29.48
N ILE A 247 11.28 -11.60 -28.85
CA ILE A 247 11.76 -12.80 -28.14
C ILE A 247 12.45 -13.75 -29.12
N ASP A 248 11.83 -14.02 -30.27
CA ASP A 248 12.41 -14.88 -31.30
C ASP A 248 13.70 -14.28 -31.86
N PHE A 249 13.72 -12.95 -32.08
CA PHE A 249 14.92 -12.25 -32.51
C PHE A 249 16.06 -12.38 -31.50
N LEU A 250 15.80 -12.29 -30.20
CA LEU A 250 16.81 -12.53 -29.16
C LEU A 250 17.32 -13.97 -29.18
N LYS A 251 16.42 -14.95 -29.29
CA LYS A 251 16.79 -16.39 -29.36
C LYS A 251 17.63 -16.72 -30.59
N SER A 252 17.37 -16.10 -31.73
CA SER A 252 18.15 -16.35 -32.96
C SER A 252 19.55 -15.74 -32.92
N ASN A 253 19.81 -14.75 -32.06
CA ASN A 253 21.10 -14.05 -32.01
C ASN A 253 21.97 -14.43 -30.80
N SER A 254 21.40 -15.01 -29.74
CA SER A 254 22.13 -15.43 -28.54
C SER A 254 22.18 -16.96 -28.42
N LYS A 255 23.27 -17.47 -27.82
CA LYS A 255 23.42 -18.89 -27.46
C LYS A 255 22.75 -19.23 -26.12
N LYS A 256 22.27 -18.24 -25.37
CA LYS A 256 21.69 -18.43 -24.02
C LYS A 256 20.20 -18.68 -24.07
N ASP A 257 19.72 -19.57 -23.21
CA ASP A 257 18.29 -19.86 -23.09
C ASP A 257 17.53 -18.75 -22.34
N ILE A 258 16.48 -18.23 -22.97
CA ILE A 258 15.55 -17.26 -22.39
C ILE A 258 14.13 -17.80 -22.24
N SER A 259 13.94 -19.12 -22.30
CA SER A 259 12.62 -19.76 -22.14
C SER A 259 11.94 -19.38 -20.81
N TRP A 260 12.71 -19.21 -19.73
CA TRP A 260 12.21 -18.71 -18.44
C TRP A 260 11.58 -17.31 -18.55
N PHE A 261 12.12 -16.45 -19.41
CA PHE A 261 11.61 -15.09 -19.60
C PHE A 261 10.26 -15.16 -20.30
N GLU A 262 10.19 -15.89 -21.40
CA GLU A 262 8.97 -16.02 -22.18
C GLU A 262 7.85 -16.75 -21.42
N ASN A 263 8.17 -17.89 -20.81
CA ASN A 263 7.17 -18.80 -20.26
C ASN A 263 6.72 -18.45 -18.86
N ASP A 264 7.59 -17.90 -18.02
CA ASP A 264 7.25 -17.54 -16.65
C ASP A 264 7.21 -16.04 -16.43
N TYR A 265 8.28 -15.30 -16.77
CA TYR A 265 8.40 -13.88 -16.43
C TYR A 265 7.31 -13.01 -17.10
N LEU A 266 7.06 -13.26 -18.40
CA LEU A 266 6.02 -12.56 -19.18
C LEU A 266 4.61 -13.07 -18.87
N LYS A 267 4.41 -14.39 -18.88
CA LYS A 267 3.07 -15.03 -18.84
C LYS A 267 2.46 -15.13 -17.43
N THR A 268 3.25 -14.93 -16.37
CA THR A 268 2.79 -15.14 -15.00
C THR A 268 3.08 -13.95 -14.06
N ASN A 269 2.51 -14.03 -12.85
CA ASN A 269 2.84 -13.18 -11.70
C ASN A 269 3.57 -13.97 -10.59
N LYS A 270 4.26 -15.04 -10.99
CA LYS A 270 5.17 -15.78 -10.10
C LYS A 270 6.29 -14.85 -9.66
N LYS A 271 6.72 -15.02 -8.41
CA LYS A 271 7.64 -14.10 -7.74
C LYS A 271 9.01 -14.76 -7.66
N ILE A 272 10.06 -14.06 -8.08
CA ILE A 272 11.43 -14.56 -7.99
C ILE A 272 11.93 -14.35 -6.56
N ASP A 273 12.36 -15.41 -5.87
CA ASP A 273 12.88 -15.32 -4.50
C ASP A 273 13.85 -16.48 -4.22
N TYR A 274 15.14 -16.19 -4.22
CA TYR A 274 16.19 -17.16 -3.89
C TYR A 274 16.77 -16.91 -2.51
N THR A 275 17.34 -17.95 -1.90
CA THR A 275 18.05 -17.82 -0.63
C THR A 275 19.28 -18.71 -0.59
N ILE A 276 20.35 -18.22 0.03
CA ILE A 276 21.50 -19.06 0.37
C ILE A 276 21.13 -19.85 1.64
N GLN A 277 20.81 -21.14 1.47
CA GLN A 277 20.29 -21.98 2.55
C GLN A 277 21.39 -22.44 3.51
N LYS A 278 22.55 -22.88 3.02
CA LYS A 278 23.66 -23.40 3.83
C LYS A 278 25.00 -23.05 3.19
N ILE A 279 26.01 -22.81 4.03
CA ILE A 279 27.41 -22.69 3.63
C ILE A 279 28.18 -23.66 4.53
N THR A 280 28.97 -24.53 3.93
CA THR A 280 29.86 -25.47 4.62
C THR A 280 31.28 -25.21 4.11
N LYS A 281 32.20 -24.89 5.01
CA LYS A 281 33.61 -24.73 4.65
C LYS A 281 34.27 -26.10 4.52
N LYS A 282 34.99 -26.33 3.43
CA LYS A 282 35.77 -27.54 3.12
C LYS A 282 37.17 -27.09 2.71
N ASN A 283 38.10 -27.05 3.66
CA ASN A 283 39.47 -26.58 3.47
C ASN A 283 39.52 -25.18 2.80
N ASP A 284 39.93 -25.13 1.53
CA ASP A 284 40.08 -23.97 0.64
C ASP A 284 38.83 -23.66 -0.19
N SER A 285 37.73 -24.39 0.04
CA SER A 285 36.48 -24.26 -0.69
C SER A 285 35.26 -24.08 0.22
N LEU A 286 34.19 -23.53 -0.35
CA LEU A 286 32.88 -23.39 0.25
C LEU A 286 31.88 -24.20 -0.55
N GLU A 287 31.26 -25.18 0.09
CA GLU A 287 30.06 -25.83 -0.43
C GLU A 287 28.83 -25.00 -0.02
N ILE A 288 28.03 -24.59 -1.00
CA ILE A 288 26.91 -23.67 -0.81
C ILE A 288 25.64 -24.34 -1.34
N SER A 289 24.60 -24.40 -0.50
CA SER A 289 23.25 -24.79 -0.91
C SER A 289 22.42 -23.54 -1.18
N ILE A 290 21.83 -23.47 -2.36
CA ILE A 290 20.97 -22.36 -2.80
C ILE A 290 19.58 -22.92 -3.02
N LEU A 291 18.58 -22.30 -2.39
CA LEU A 291 17.18 -22.71 -2.41
C LEU A 291 16.36 -21.70 -3.20
N ASN A 292 15.57 -22.19 -4.16
CA ASN A 292 14.47 -21.47 -4.75
C ASN A 292 13.25 -21.55 -3.83
N LYS A 293 12.72 -20.40 -3.39
CA LYS A 293 11.59 -20.36 -2.45
C LYS A 293 10.24 -20.32 -3.17
N ARG A 294 10.23 -20.29 -4.50
CA ARG A 294 9.05 -20.00 -5.34
C ARG A 294 9.05 -20.87 -6.60
N LYS A 295 7.96 -20.83 -7.36
CA LYS A 295 7.75 -21.71 -8.52
C LYS A 295 8.21 -21.12 -9.85
N ILE A 296 9.35 -20.42 -9.85
CA ILE A 296 9.93 -19.79 -11.04
C ILE A 296 11.45 -19.97 -11.03
N THR A 297 12.01 -20.45 -12.13
CA THR A 297 13.45 -20.69 -12.28
C THR A 297 14.05 -19.67 -13.23
N VAL A 298 14.93 -18.80 -12.73
CA VAL A 298 15.60 -17.74 -13.49
C VAL A 298 17.10 -17.82 -13.20
N PRO A 299 17.96 -17.60 -14.20
CA PRO A 299 19.39 -17.43 -13.95
C PRO A 299 19.62 -16.38 -12.86
N ILE A 300 20.61 -16.57 -12.00
CA ILE A 300 20.93 -15.60 -10.94
C ILE A 300 22.43 -15.55 -10.69
N GLN A 301 22.95 -14.37 -10.39
CA GLN A 301 24.36 -14.19 -10.07
C GLN A 301 24.60 -14.36 -8.58
N LEU A 302 25.62 -15.15 -8.24
CA LEU A 302 26.21 -15.25 -6.92
C LEU A 302 27.45 -14.37 -6.83
N TYR A 303 27.57 -13.64 -5.73
CA TYR A 303 28.65 -12.72 -5.44
C TYR A 303 29.34 -13.08 -4.14
N GLY A 304 30.67 -13.00 -4.13
CA GLY A 304 31.49 -12.94 -2.91
C GLY A 304 31.82 -11.48 -2.62
N ILE A 305 31.45 -11.01 -1.43
CA ILE A 305 31.54 -9.60 -1.02
C ILE A 305 32.49 -9.49 0.17
N LYS A 306 33.33 -8.44 0.16
CA LYS A 306 34.11 -7.97 1.30
C LYS A 306 34.14 -6.44 1.27
N ASP A 307 33.85 -5.81 2.41
CA ASP A 307 33.85 -4.34 2.53
C ASP A 307 32.98 -3.62 1.48
N GLN A 308 31.86 -4.25 1.10
CA GLN A 308 30.92 -3.81 0.06
C GLN A 308 31.47 -3.86 -1.38
N GLU A 309 32.66 -4.42 -1.58
CA GLU A 309 33.26 -4.66 -2.88
C GLU A 309 33.04 -6.10 -3.36
N ILE A 310 32.91 -6.26 -4.68
CA ILE A 310 32.77 -7.57 -5.32
C ILE A 310 34.15 -8.19 -5.48
N LYS A 311 34.38 -9.35 -4.85
CA LYS A 311 35.62 -10.15 -4.98
C LYS A 311 35.44 -11.40 -5.83
N PHE A 312 34.18 -11.85 -5.99
CA PHE A 312 33.82 -13.02 -6.77
C PHE A 312 32.45 -12.81 -7.41
N LYS A 313 32.26 -13.30 -8.63
CA LYS A 313 30.98 -13.26 -9.37
C LYS A 313 30.83 -14.53 -10.20
N LYS A 314 29.68 -15.21 -10.11
CA LYS A 314 29.39 -16.42 -10.89
C LYS A 314 27.90 -16.50 -11.24
N TRP A 315 27.60 -16.88 -12.47
CA TRP A 315 26.24 -17.19 -12.91
C TRP A 315 25.81 -18.57 -12.41
N LEU A 316 24.56 -18.66 -11.97
CA LEU A 316 23.87 -19.90 -11.60
C LEU A 316 22.66 -20.06 -12.49
N HIS A 317 22.50 -21.27 -13.02
CA HIS A 317 21.42 -21.64 -13.93
C HIS A 317 20.62 -22.78 -13.30
N ASN A 318 19.34 -22.90 -13.69
CA ASN A 318 18.48 -24.04 -13.35
C ASN A 318 18.37 -24.36 -11.85
N VAL A 319 18.32 -23.32 -11.00
CA VAL A 319 18.03 -23.48 -9.56
C VAL A 319 16.52 -23.61 -9.36
N ASP A 320 16.01 -24.84 -9.50
CA ASP A 320 14.58 -25.15 -9.44
C ASP A 320 14.06 -25.34 -7.99
N SER A 321 14.87 -26.01 -7.18
CA SER A 321 14.58 -26.43 -5.82
C SER A 321 15.79 -26.12 -4.96
N ILE A 322 16.70 -27.08 -4.77
CA ILE A 322 17.97 -26.89 -4.07
C ILE A 322 19.11 -27.27 -5.00
N THR A 323 20.01 -26.33 -5.25
CA THR A 323 21.26 -26.57 -5.97
C THR A 323 22.44 -26.43 -5.03
N LYS A 324 23.36 -27.39 -5.06
CA LYS A 324 24.64 -27.30 -4.37
C LYS A 324 25.74 -26.93 -5.34
N ILE A 325 26.61 -26.03 -4.94
CA ILE A 325 27.80 -25.64 -5.71
C ILE A 325 29.01 -25.56 -4.78
N THR A 326 30.18 -25.73 -5.36
CA THR A 326 31.46 -25.48 -4.67
C THR A 326 32.15 -24.29 -5.31
N ILE A 327 32.64 -23.36 -4.49
CA ILE A 327 33.44 -22.21 -4.92
C ILE A 327 34.68 -22.08 -4.02
N PRO A 328 35.79 -21.51 -4.52
CA PRO A 328 36.98 -21.29 -3.69
C PRO A 328 36.77 -20.18 -2.64
N THR A 329 37.50 -20.23 -1.53
CA THR A 329 37.51 -19.18 -0.51
C THR A 329 38.36 -17.99 -0.94
N ASN A 330 37.87 -17.17 -1.87
CA ASN A 330 38.62 -16.05 -2.46
C ASN A 330 38.54 -14.75 -1.64
N GLY A 331 38.92 -14.79 -0.36
CA GLY A 331 39.10 -13.58 0.45
C GLY A 331 37.83 -12.73 0.71
N PHE A 332 36.63 -13.28 0.50
CA PHE A 332 35.35 -12.66 0.84
C PHE A 332 34.78 -13.21 2.16
N ASP A 333 34.02 -12.38 2.89
CA ASP A 333 33.41 -12.78 4.19
C ASP A 333 31.89 -12.96 4.10
N LYS A 334 31.28 -12.55 2.98
CA LYS A 334 29.84 -12.65 2.71
C LYS A 334 29.56 -13.15 1.31
N LEU A 335 28.43 -13.84 1.19
CA LEU A 335 27.83 -14.17 -0.09
C LEU A 335 26.51 -13.41 -0.27
N SER A 336 26.29 -12.94 -1.49
CA SER A 336 25.01 -12.34 -1.91
C SER A 336 24.57 -12.92 -3.23
N LEU A 337 23.29 -13.25 -3.36
CA LEU A 337 22.64 -13.40 -4.67
C LEU A 337 22.21 -12.02 -5.18
N ASN A 338 22.29 -11.78 -6.50
CA ASN A 338 21.79 -10.55 -7.14
C ASN A 338 22.21 -9.25 -6.41
N TYR A 339 23.50 -9.13 -6.06
CA TYR A 339 24.03 -8.00 -5.27
C TYR A 339 23.75 -6.64 -5.93
N GLU A 340 23.89 -6.58 -7.25
CA GLU A 340 23.67 -5.37 -8.05
C GLU A 340 22.17 -5.03 -8.22
N THR A 341 21.27 -5.90 -7.78
CA THR A 341 19.79 -5.73 -7.81
C THR A 341 19.21 -5.57 -9.22
N LEU A 342 19.85 -6.20 -10.21
CA LEU A 342 19.44 -6.14 -11.63
C LEU A 342 18.24 -7.05 -11.88
N LEU A 343 18.20 -8.22 -11.25
CA LEU A 343 17.05 -9.11 -11.30
C LEU A 343 15.93 -8.57 -10.39
N PRO A 344 14.71 -8.33 -10.89
CA PRO A 344 13.61 -7.87 -10.07
C PRO A 344 13.07 -9.01 -9.19
N GLU A 345 13.58 -9.08 -7.97
CA GLU A 345 13.20 -10.09 -6.98
C GLU A 345 12.16 -9.59 -5.97
N TYR A 346 11.41 -10.54 -5.41
CA TYR A 346 10.42 -10.32 -4.36
C TYR A 346 11.06 -9.83 -3.05
N ASN A 347 12.20 -10.40 -2.65
CA ASN A 347 12.83 -10.11 -1.37
C ASN A 347 14.36 -10.25 -1.37
N LEU A 348 15.03 -9.15 -1.69
CA LEU A 348 16.50 -9.04 -1.69
C LEU A 348 17.18 -9.38 -0.34
N ARG A 349 16.43 -9.42 0.78
CA ARG A 349 16.99 -9.77 2.10
C ARG A 349 17.33 -11.25 2.23
N ASN A 350 16.70 -12.11 1.44
CA ASN A 350 16.96 -13.55 1.45
C ASN A 350 18.29 -13.89 0.79
N ASN A 351 18.85 -12.95 0.01
CA ASN A 351 20.01 -13.17 -0.83
C ASN A 351 21.33 -13.22 -0.04
N TRP A 352 21.35 -12.79 1.22
CA TRP A 352 22.57 -12.53 1.97
C TRP A 352 22.88 -13.62 2.99
N LYS A 353 24.13 -14.06 3.02
CA LYS A 353 24.64 -14.95 4.08
C LYS A 353 26.12 -14.72 4.38
N SER A 354 26.46 -14.70 5.67
CA SER A 354 27.84 -14.65 6.14
C SER A 354 28.51 -16.01 5.93
N VAL A 355 29.75 -16.00 5.45
CA VAL A 355 30.55 -17.23 5.28
C VAL A 355 30.81 -17.87 6.65
N ASN A 356 31.14 -17.05 7.64
CA ASN A 356 31.31 -17.49 9.03
C ASN A 356 29.95 -17.54 9.74
N LYS A 357 29.73 -18.57 10.57
CA LYS A 357 28.53 -18.67 11.42
C LYS A 357 28.50 -17.48 12.38
N LYS A 358 27.41 -16.70 12.34
CA LYS A 358 27.14 -15.56 13.23
C LYS A 358 25.71 -15.68 13.75
N LEU A 359 25.42 -15.07 14.91
CA LEU A 359 24.05 -15.04 15.47
C LEU A 359 23.03 -14.45 14.48
N PHE A 360 23.45 -13.43 13.71
CA PHE A 360 22.66 -12.86 12.63
C PHE A 360 23.43 -12.94 11.30
N ASN A 361 22.76 -13.42 10.24
CA ASN A 361 23.33 -13.46 8.88
C ASN A 361 23.69 -12.07 8.33
N ARG A 362 23.08 -11.02 8.88
CA ARG A 362 23.25 -9.63 8.50
C ARG A 362 23.45 -8.76 9.75
N PRO A 363 24.34 -7.76 9.72
CA PRO A 363 24.56 -6.87 10.85
C PRO A 363 23.27 -6.16 11.28
N LEU A 364 23.12 -5.92 12.59
CA LEU A 364 22.02 -5.14 13.14
C LEU A 364 22.20 -3.66 12.79
N GLN A 365 21.10 -2.95 12.54
CA GLN A 365 21.11 -1.51 12.34
C GLN A 365 19.90 -0.89 13.03
N LEU A 366 20.15 0.01 13.98
CA LEU A 366 19.13 0.83 14.61
C LEU A 366 18.89 2.08 13.75
N LYS A 367 17.62 2.41 13.49
CA LYS A 367 17.21 3.57 12.69
C LYS A 367 16.10 4.34 13.38
N PHE A 368 16.30 5.65 13.50
CA PHE A 368 15.25 6.55 13.95
C PHE A 368 14.21 6.71 12.85
N LEU A 369 12.95 6.40 13.16
CA LEU A 369 11.81 6.42 12.24
C LEU A 369 11.87 5.42 11.07
N LYS A 370 10.68 5.11 10.55
CA LYS A 370 10.47 4.18 9.44
C LYS A 370 11.11 4.68 8.13
N ASP A 371 11.78 3.79 7.40
CA ASP A 371 12.54 4.09 6.17
C ASP A 371 12.33 3.02 5.06
N ILE A 372 12.91 3.22 3.88
CA ILE A 372 13.13 2.13 2.91
C ILE A 372 14.12 1.12 3.48
N GLU A 373 13.94 -0.13 3.10
CA GLU A 373 14.78 -1.20 3.59
C GLU A 373 16.18 -1.19 2.95
N ASN A 374 17.19 -1.52 3.74
CA ASN A 374 18.52 -1.86 3.23
C ASN A 374 18.71 -3.39 3.35
N PRO A 375 18.82 -4.13 2.23
CA PRO A 375 18.98 -5.58 2.25
C PRO A 375 20.19 -6.08 3.02
N TYR A 376 21.25 -5.29 3.14
CA TYR A 376 22.48 -5.64 3.85
C TYR A 376 22.31 -5.71 5.37
N TYR A 377 21.32 -5.02 5.95
CA TYR A 377 21.14 -4.92 7.40
C TYR A 377 19.86 -5.60 7.91
N ASN A 378 19.93 -6.06 9.16
CA ASN A 378 18.77 -6.35 9.99
C ASN A 378 18.33 -5.07 10.70
N GLN A 379 17.38 -4.37 10.10
CA GLN A 379 16.96 -3.04 10.56
C GLN A 379 15.87 -3.09 11.64
N PHE A 380 16.13 -2.35 12.72
CA PHE A 380 15.25 -2.11 13.85
C PHE A 380 14.95 -0.61 13.90
N PHE A 381 13.67 -0.27 13.79
CA PHE A 381 13.20 1.11 13.82
C PHE A 381 12.70 1.45 15.23
N TYR A 382 13.19 2.54 15.77
CA TYR A 382 12.64 3.14 16.99
C TYR A 382 11.92 4.43 16.60
N THR A 383 10.66 4.56 17.02
CA THR A 383 9.79 5.66 16.63
C THR A 383 9.02 6.15 17.85
N PRO A 384 9.19 7.42 18.27
CA PRO A 384 8.35 8.03 19.27
C PRO A 384 6.89 7.95 18.83
N VAL A 385 6.04 7.48 19.73
CA VAL A 385 4.60 7.41 19.53
C VAL A 385 3.92 7.98 20.77
N PHE A 386 2.76 8.58 20.56
CA PHE A 386 1.95 9.07 21.67
C PHE A 386 0.51 8.64 21.46
N ARG A 387 -0.21 8.50 22.56
CA ARG A 387 -1.66 8.34 22.59
C ARG A 387 -2.20 9.07 23.82
N TYR A 388 -3.51 9.23 23.88
CA TYR A 388 -4.18 9.80 25.03
C TYR A 388 -5.35 8.91 25.45
N ASN A 389 -5.54 8.81 26.76
CA ASN A 389 -6.83 8.47 27.36
C ASN A 389 -6.95 9.21 28.70
N TYR A 390 -8.16 9.31 29.23
CA TYR A 390 -8.50 10.14 30.37
C TYR A 390 -7.82 9.69 31.67
N TYR A 391 -7.53 8.39 31.82
CA TYR A 391 -6.96 7.81 33.04
C TYR A 391 -5.43 7.85 33.02
N ASP A 392 -4.82 7.55 31.88
CA ASP A 392 -3.37 7.59 31.70
C ASP A 392 -2.84 9.00 31.37
N GLY A 393 -3.70 9.91 30.93
CA GLY A 393 -3.31 11.21 30.38
C GLY A 393 -2.60 11.06 29.04
N LEU A 394 -1.53 11.83 28.84
CA LEU A 394 -0.64 11.65 27.70
C LEU A 394 0.22 10.41 27.94
N VAL A 395 0.14 9.43 27.04
CA VAL A 395 0.96 8.22 27.07
C VAL A 395 2.07 8.38 26.06
N LEU A 396 3.30 8.44 26.55
CA LEU A 396 4.51 8.58 25.74
C LEU A 396 5.15 7.21 25.56
N GLY A 397 5.31 6.76 24.32
CA GLY A 397 5.87 5.45 24.00
C GLY A 397 6.97 5.47 22.96
N LEU A 398 7.81 4.44 22.97
CA LEU A 398 8.86 4.24 21.99
C LEU A 398 8.61 2.95 21.21
N ALA A 399 8.04 3.07 20.01
CA ALA A 399 7.75 1.90 19.18
C ALA A 399 9.04 1.32 18.57
N LEU A 400 9.40 0.09 18.97
CA LEU A 400 10.46 -0.74 18.40
C LEU A 400 9.86 -1.71 17.37
N ALA A 401 10.19 -1.57 16.10
CA ALA A 401 9.57 -2.36 15.02
C ALA A 401 10.55 -2.67 13.89
N ASN A 402 10.30 -3.72 13.11
CA ASN A 402 11.04 -3.98 11.87
C ASN A 402 10.34 -3.49 10.60
N LYS A 403 9.13 -2.92 10.69
CA LYS A 403 8.30 -2.63 9.52
C LYS A 403 8.86 -1.48 8.68
N THR A 404 9.18 -1.74 7.41
CA THR A 404 9.69 -0.77 6.43
C THR A 404 8.57 -0.27 5.51
N LEU A 405 8.87 0.60 4.55
CA LEU A 405 7.89 1.04 3.54
C LEU A 405 7.34 -0.14 2.70
N LEU A 406 8.14 -1.19 2.52
CA LEU A 406 7.73 -2.46 1.93
C LEU A 406 7.18 -3.40 3.02
N ASN A 407 6.15 -4.19 2.69
CA ASN A 407 5.65 -5.21 3.60
C ASN A 407 6.73 -6.27 3.87
N LYS A 408 6.65 -6.93 5.02
CA LYS A 408 7.53 -8.03 5.42
C LYS A 408 6.64 -9.21 5.83
N SER A 409 7.03 -10.42 5.43
CA SER A 409 6.32 -11.64 5.84
C SER A 409 6.31 -11.85 7.35
N PHE A 410 7.34 -11.41 8.08
CA PHE A 410 7.27 -11.35 9.53
C PHE A 410 7.50 -9.91 9.98
N SER A 411 6.55 -9.39 10.76
CA SER A 411 6.65 -8.06 11.33
C SER A 411 6.35 -8.08 12.82
N TYR A 412 7.10 -7.29 13.57
CA TYR A 412 6.88 -7.08 14.99
C TYR A 412 6.83 -5.59 15.29
N LYS A 413 6.12 -5.24 16.37
CA LYS A 413 6.11 -3.92 16.98
C LYS A 413 5.96 -4.11 18.49
N PHE A 414 6.93 -3.63 19.25
CA PHE A 414 6.88 -3.51 20.69
C PHE A 414 6.79 -2.01 21.04
N THR A 415 5.96 -1.62 22.00
CA THR A 415 5.72 -0.20 22.31
C THR A 415 5.63 -0.03 23.82
N PRO A 416 6.78 -0.11 24.53
CA PRO A 416 6.86 0.30 25.91
C PRO A 416 6.49 1.78 25.99
N SER A 417 5.71 2.12 26.99
CA SER A 417 5.13 3.44 27.17
C SER A 417 5.12 3.82 28.65
N TYR A 418 4.99 5.11 28.90
CA TYR A 418 4.81 5.68 30.22
C TYR A 418 3.59 6.59 30.22
N SER A 419 2.71 6.37 31.19
CA SER A 419 1.46 7.11 31.35
C SER A 419 1.68 8.30 32.29
N THR A 420 1.53 9.53 31.79
CA THR A 420 1.89 10.74 32.54
C THR A 420 0.98 11.04 33.73
N LYS A 421 -0.33 10.71 33.64
CA LYS A 421 -1.29 10.97 34.72
C LYS A 421 -1.22 9.90 35.81
N SER A 422 -1.21 8.62 35.45
CA SER A 422 -1.12 7.50 36.39
C SER A 422 0.29 7.22 36.89
N LYS A 423 1.32 7.80 36.26
CA LYS A 423 2.75 7.63 36.59
C LYS A 423 3.25 6.17 36.53
N THR A 424 2.64 5.35 35.69
CA THR A 424 2.90 3.91 35.59
C THR A 424 3.41 3.49 34.19
N PRO A 425 4.20 2.40 34.11
CA PRO A 425 4.52 1.76 32.84
C PRO A 425 3.25 1.23 32.16
N SER A 426 3.16 1.41 30.86
CA SER A 426 2.07 0.87 30.03
C SER A 426 2.62 0.44 28.67
N GLY A 427 1.80 -0.16 27.81
CA GLY A 427 2.30 -0.49 26.47
C GLY A 427 1.49 -1.48 25.67
N SER A 428 2.05 -1.81 24.52
CA SER A 428 1.47 -2.81 23.63
C SER A 428 2.54 -3.54 22.82
N TYR A 429 2.18 -4.72 22.33
CA TYR A 429 2.99 -5.49 21.42
C TYR A 429 2.14 -6.11 20.31
N SER A 430 2.78 -6.39 19.17
CA SER A 430 2.17 -7.16 18.09
C SER A 430 3.24 -7.93 17.31
N LEU A 431 2.98 -9.21 17.08
CA LEU A 431 3.74 -10.10 16.20
C LEU A 431 2.80 -10.56 15.09
N LEU A 432 3.22 -10.43 13.83
CA LEU A 432 2.40 -10.74 12.67
C LEU A 432 3.21 -11.46 11.61
N TYR A 433 2.73 -12.63 11.20
CA TYR A 433 3.18 -13.34 10.02
C TYR A 433 2.18 -13.20 8.88
N GLU A 434 2.65 -12.75 7.72
CA GLU A 434 1.92 -12.55 6.46
C GLU A 434 2.43 -13.54 5.42
N TYR A 435 1.55 -14.43 4.98
CA TYR A 435 1.77 -15.37 3.89
C TYR A 435 0.93 -14.96 2.68
N LEU A 436 1.58 -14.93 1.50
CA LEU A 436 0.96 -14.64 0.21
C LEU A 436 1.01 -15.92 -0.65
N PRO A 437 -0.08 -16.70 -0.70
CA PRO A 437 -0.14 -17.92 -1.49
C PRO A 437 -0.07 -17.63 -3.00
N GLU A 438 0.63 -18.48 -3.75
CA GLU A 438 0.63 -18.45 -5.22
C GLU A 438 -0.51 -19.30 -5.78
N ASN A 439 -1.76 -18.97 -5.41
CA ASN A 439 -2.96 -19.69 -5.87
C ASN A 439 -4.06 -18.76 -6.39
N LYS A 440 -5.18 -19.35 -6.83
CA LYS A 440 -6.32 -18.62 -7.43
C LYS A 440 -7.41 -18.20 -6.43
N LYS A 441 -7.41 -18.70 -5.19
CA LYS A 441 -8.54 -18.54 -4.24
C LYS A 441 -8.25 -17.61 -3.07
N VAL A 442 -7.04 -17.67 -2.52
CA VAL A 442 -6.63 -16.91 -1.33
C VAL A 442 -5.65 -15.83 -1.74
N ASP A 443 -5.94 -14.59 -1.37
CA ASP A 443 -5.03 -13.46 -1.62
C ASP A 443 -3.93 -13.39 -0.55
N LYS A 444 -4.33 -13.56 0.71
CA LYS A 444 -3.44 -13.38 1.86
C LYS A 444 -3.93 -14.15 3.08
N PHE A 445 -2.99 -14.75 3.80
CA PHE A 445 -3.19 -15.31 5.12
C PHE A 445 -2.34 -14.56 6.14
N LEU A 446 -2.98 -14.11 7.22
CA LEU A 446 -2.33 -13.44 8.34
C LEU A 446 -2.53 -14.29 9.59
N ILE A 447 -1.47 -14.47 10.37
CA ILE A 447 -1.55 -15.03 11.72
C ILE A 447 -0.70 -14.18 12.64
N GLY A 448 -1.18 -13.91 13.84
CA GLY A 448 -0.46 -13.06 14.76
C GLY A 448 -1.00 -13.09 16.17
N ILE A 449 -0.25 -12.44 17.05
CA ILE A 449 -0.63 -12.21 18.43
C ILE A 449 -0.39 -10.74 18.75
N SER A 450 -1.30 -10.14 19.49
CA SER A 450 -1.18 -8.78 19.98
C SER A 450 -1.61 -8.69 21.43
N GLY A 451 -1.10 -7.71 22.15
CA GLY A 451 -1.51 -7.46 23.51
C GLY A 451 -1.28 -6.02 23.92
N SER A 452 -1.92 -5.64 25.01
CA SER A 452 -1.83 -4.30 25.56
C SER A 452 -2.08 -4.29 27.06
N ASN A 453 -1.48 -3.32 27.74
CA ASN A 453 -1.76 -2.99 29.13
C ASN A 453 -1.86 -1.46 29.27
N TYR A 454 -3.02 -0.97 29.73
CA TYR A 454 -3.34 0.45 29.90
C TYR A 454 -4.42 0.63 30.99
N HIS A 455 -4.70 1.86 31.41
CA HIS A 455 -5.75 2.14 32.38
C HIS A 455 -7.12 2.23 31.71
N TYR A 456 -8.13 1.60 32.31
CA TYR A 456 -9.51 1.70 31.87
C TYR A 456 -10.40 2.51 32.81
N ALA A 457 -9.92 2.72 34.03
CA ALA A 457 -10.48 3.60 35.05
C ALA A 457 -9.31 4.16 35.88
N GLU A 458 -9.59 5.09 36.79
CA GLU A 458 -8.58 5.67 37.67
C GLU A 458 -7.88 4.57 38.48
N ASN A 459 -6.55 4.50 38.37
CA ASN A 459 -5.70 3.50 39.03
C ASN A 459 -6.08 2.03 38.77
N LEU A 460 -6.80 1.73 37.69
CA LEU A 460 -7.18 0.37 37.32
C LEU A 460 -6.75 0.02 35.89
N THR A 461 -5.86 -0.96 35.77
CA THR A 461 -5.36 -1.45 34.48
C THR A 461 -6.21 -2.58 33.91
N TYR A 462 -6.11 -2.72 32.59
CA TYR A 462 -6.52 -3.93 31.89
C TYR A 462 -5.32 -4.50 31.15
N THR A 463 -5.29 -5.82 31.00
CA THR A 463 -4.35 -6.55 30.15
C THR A 463 -5.14 -7.37 29.14
N THR A 464 -4.74 -7.28 27.86
CA THR A 464 -5.29 -8.13 26.80
C THR A 464 -4.21 -8.95 26.13
N ILE A 465 -4.54 -10.20 25.80
CA ILE A 465 -3.77 -11.03 24.88
C ILE A 465 -4.72 -11.54 23.80
N ARG A 466 -4.35 -11.35 22.53
CA ARG A 466 -5.21 -11.61 21.39
C ARG A 466 -4.44 -12.29 20.26
N PRO A 467 -4.27 -13.61 20.29
CA PRO A 467 -3.99 -14.38 19.08
C PRO A 467 -5.14 -14.27 18.09
N GLY A 468 -4.80 -14.28 16.80
CA GLY A 468 -5.79 -14.26 15.74
C GLY A 468 -5.22 -14.61 14.37
N ALA A 469 -6.13 -14.92 13.47
CA ALA A 469 -5.86 -15.20 12.07
C ALA A 469 -6.86 -14.48 11.17
N LEU A 470 -6.42 -14.15 9.95
CA LEU A 470 -7.25 -13.58 8.90
C LEU A 470 -6.93 -14.24 7.57
N LEU A 471 -7.96 -14.70 6.88
CA LEU A 471 -7.90 -15.21 5.53
C LEU A 471 -8.64 -14.23 4.61
N GLU A 472 -7.91 -13.57 3.72
CA GLU A 472 -8.45 -12.67 2.70
C GLU A 472 -8.55 -13.43 1.38
N PHE A 473 -9.75 -13.45 0.80
CA PHE A 473 -9.99 -14.13 -0.47
C PHE A 473 -9.59 -13.26 -1.64
N LYS A 474 -9.26 -13.92 -2.75
CA LYS A 474 -8.91 -13.24 -3.99
C LYS A 474 -10.14 -12.62 -4.64
N ARG A 475 -10.06 -11.34 -4.95
CA ARG A 475 -11.04 -10.63 -5.78
C ARG A 475 -11.09 -11.20 -7.20
N LYS A 476 -12.25 -11.09 -7.85
CA LYS A 476 -12.48 -11.58 -9.21
C LYS A 476 -11.58 -10.88 -10.24
N SER A 477 -11.30 -9.61 -10.04
CA SER A 477 -10.42 -8.80 -10.90
C SER A 477 -9.63 -7.79 -10.07
N PHE A 478 -8.43 -7.41 -10.50
CA PHE A 478 -7.67 -6.34 -9.85
C PHE A 478 -8.29 -4.94 -10.00
N ARG A 479 -9.27 -4.79 -10.89
CA ARG A 479 -10.11 -3.58 -11.02
C ARG A 479 -11.25 -3.55 -9.99
N ASP A 480 -11.64 -4.71 -9.47
CA ASP A 480 -12.61 -4.79 -8.39
C ASP A 480 -11.97 -4.28 -7.09
N VAL A 481 -12.64 -3.31 -6.46
CA VAL A 481 -12.24 -2.74 -5.17
C VAL A 481 -12.79 -3.54 -4.00
N SER A 482 -13.60 -4.57 -4.27
CA SER A 482 -14.18 -5.42 -3.25
C SER A 482 -13.11 -6.19 -2.48
N ARG A 483 -13.42 -6.43 -1.21
CA ARG A 483 -12.64 -7.24 -0.29
C ARG A 483 -13.59 -8.12 0.48
N ASN A 484 -13.19 -9.35 0.68
CA ASN A 484 -13.88 -10.26 1.56
C ASN A 484 -12.89 -11.11 2.33
N ALA A 485 -13.15 -11.27 3.62
CA ALA A 485 -12.24 -11.95 4.52
C ALA A 485 -13.00 -12.62 5.66
N ILE A 486 -12.44 -13.72 6.14
CA ILE A 486 -12.80 -14.34 7.40
C ILE A 486 -11.68 -14.06 8.39
N SER A 487 -12.03 -13.69 9.62
CA SER A 487 -11.09 -13.55 10.70
C SER A 487 -11.56 -14.26 11.96
N ALA A 488 -10.63 -14.91 12.62
CA ALA A 488 -10.82 -15.51 13.94
C ALA A 488 -9.87 -14.85 14.93
N SER A 489 -10.33 -14.59 16.14
CA SER A 489 -9.46 -14.14 17.24
C SER A 489 -9.96 -14.67 18.56
N PHE A 490 -9.04 -14.97 19.46
CA PHE A 490 -9.36 -15.34 20.83
C PHE A 490 -8.78 -14.27 21.74
N THR A 491 -9.63 -13.52 22.45
CA THR A 491 -9.20 -12.39 23.28
C THR A 491 -9.30 -12.77 24.74
N PHE A 492 -8.17 -12.84 25.42
CA PHE A 492 -8.08 -12.92 26.87
C PHE A 492 -8.07 -11.51 27.44
N VAL A 493 -8.86 -11.29 28.49
CA VAL A 493 -8.94 -10.01 29.19
C VAL A 493 -8.78 -10.26 30.68
N ASP A 494 -7.90 -9.47 31.30
CA ASP A 494 -7.70 -9.42 32.75
C ASP A 494 -7.79 -7.95 33.18
N ARG A 495 -8.75 -7.60 34.02
CA ARG A 495 -8.97 -6.25 34.56
C ARG A 495 -8.69 -6.25 36.05
N GLU A 496 -7.95 -5.23 36.48
CA GLU A 496 -7.83 -4.92 37.90
C GLU A 496 -9.18 -4.51 38.47
N LYS A 497 -9.43 -4.94 39.70
CA LYS A 497 -10.68 -4.66 40.41
C LYS A 497 -10.50 -3.44 41.29
N SER A 498 -11.53 -2.60 41.35
CA SER A 498 -11.57 -1.55 42.36
C SER A 498 -11.64 -2.17 43.76
N GLN A 499 -10.92 -1.57 44.72
CA GLN A 499 -11.03 -1.92 46.14
C GLN A 499 -12.34 -1.42 46.76
N THR A 500 -12.94 -0.37 46.18
CA THR A 500 -14.11 0.33 46.73
C THR A 500 -15.39 0.09 45.92
N GLN A 501 -15.29 -0.27 44.64
CA GLN A 501 -16.43 -0.66 43.80
C GLN A 501 -16.46 -2.17 43.59
N THR A 502 -17.57 -2.79 43.97
CA THR A 502 -17.85 -4.21 43.72
C THR A 502 -18.30 -4.43 42.27
N ALA A 503 -17.37 -4.29 41.31
CA ALA A 503 -17.61 -4.78 39.95
C ALA A 503 -17.87 -6.29 39.99
N HIS A 504 -18.95 -6.74 39.32
CA HIS A 504 -19.32 -8.15 39.34
C HIS A 504 -18.17 -9.03 38.81
N ILE A 505 -17.94 -10.18 39.46
CA ILE A 505 -16.76 -11.02 39.25
C ILE A 505 -16.53 -11.41 37.77
N GLU A 506 -17.62 -11.58 37.03
CA GLU A 506 -17.62 -11.96 35.60
C GLU A 506 -17.00 -10.91 34.67
N THR A 507 -16.90 -9.66 35.13
CA THR A 507 -16.36 -8.55 34.35
C THR A 507 -14.84 -8.39 34.54
N ASN A 508 -14.21 -9.19 35.40
CA ASN A 508 -12.79 -9.03 35.75
C ASN A 508 -11.87 -9.87 34.86
N LYS A 509 -12.10 -11.18 34.77
CA LYS A 509 -11.32 -12.09 33.94
C LYS A 509 -12.24 -12.91 33.05
N TYR A 510 -12.02 -12.83 31.75
CA TYR A 510 -12.81 -13.56 30.77
C TYR A 510 -12.05 -13.73 29.47
N SER A 511 -12.56 -14.62 28.64
CA SER A 511 -12.09 -14.83 27.29
C SER A 511 -13.24 -14.84 26.31
N VAL A 512 -13.01 -14.32 25.11
CA VAL A 512 -14.00 -14.27 24.04
C VAL A 512 -13.35 -14.76 22.75
N PHE A 513 -13.87 -15.86 22.22
CA PHE A 513 -13.63 -16.27 20.85
C PHE A 513 -14.54 -15.46 19.92
N ASN A 514 -13.97 -14.91 18.86
CA ASN A 514 -14.68 -14.17 17.83
C ASN A 514 -14.34 -14.73 16.46
N LEU A 515 -15.36 -15.14 15.71
CA LEU A 515 -15.27 -15.51 14.30
C LEU A 515 -16.12 -14.53 13.49
N SER A 516 -15.54 -13.84 12.51
CA SER A 516 -16.25 -12.85 11.72
C SER A 516 -15.96 -12.98 10.23
N TYR A 517 -16.99 -12.75 9.43
CA TYR A 517 -16.90 -12.56 7.99
C TYR A 517 -17.20 -11.10 7.66
N GLY A 518 -16.40 -10.50 6.79
CA GLY A 518 -16.61 -9.15 6.30
C GLY A 518 -16.52 -9.10 4.78
N TYR A 519 -17.45 -8.37 4.16
CA TYR A 519 -17.44 -7.94 2.77
C TYR A 519 -17.45 -6.41 2.71
N SER A 520 -16.65 -5.82 1.83
CA SER A 520 -16.68 -4.39 1.57
C SER A 520 -16.40 -4.10 0.11
N LYS A 521 -17.16 -3.18 -0.48
CA LYS A 521 -16.95 -2.63 -1.83
C LYS A 521 -17.02 -1.10 -1.73
N PRO A 522 -15.90 -0.45 -1.35
CA PRO A 522 -15.86 0.98 -1.10
C PRO A 522 -15.55 1.75 -2.39
N GLU A 523 -16.51 1.85 -3.30
CA GLU A 523 -16.39 2.73 -4.46
C GLU A 523 -16.54 4.19 -4.01
N ILE A 524 -16.10 5.14 -4.85
CA ILE A 524 -16.12 6.57 -4.50
C ILE A 524 -17.56 7.08 -4.38
N ILE A 525 -18.42 6.65 -5.30
CA ILE A 525 -19.83 7.05 -5.37
C ILE A 525 -20.69 6.16 -4.47
N GLU A 526 -20.45 4.84 -4.49
CA GLU A 526 -21.23 3.86 -3.75
C GLU A 526 -20.32 3.05 -2.82
N ASP A 527 -20.59 3.05 -1.52
CA ASP A 527 -19.85 2.23 -0.54
C ASP A 527 -20.81 1.26 0.12
N PHE A 528 -20.67 -0.02 -0.21
CA PHE A 528 -21.41 -1.09 0.44
C PHE A 528 -20.50 -1.91 1.35
N ARG A 529 -20.95 -2.14 2.58
CA ARG A 529 -20.23 -2.92 3.59
C ARG A 529 -21.19 -3.86 4.28
N PHE A 530 -20.72 -5.06 4.52
CA PHE A 530 -21.45 -6.11 5.21
C PHE A 530 -20.50 -6.84 6.14
N SER A 531 -20.94 -7.14 7.36
CA SER A 531 -20.19 -7.99 8.27
C SER A 531 -21.12 -8.81 9.15
N THR A 532 -20.74 -10.04 9.41
CA THR A 532 -21.37 -10.90 10.41
C THR A 532 -20.32 -11.45 11.36
N GLY A 533 -20.68 -11.66 12.61
CA GLY A 533 -19.76 -12.11 13.64
C GLY A 533 -20.44 -12.98 14.68
N LEU A 534 -19.80 -14.08 15.03
CA LEU A 534 -20.12 -14.96 16.13
C LEU A 534 -19.11 -14.73 17.26
N GLN A 535 -19.62 -14.46 18.46
CA GLN A 535 -18.83 -14.40 19.67
C GLN A 535 -19.24 -15.50 20.63
N ILE A 536 -18.26 -16.18 21.23
CA ILE A 536 -18.46 -17.25 22.20
C ILE A 536 -17.57 -16.98 23.42
N SER A 537 -18.16 -17.08 24.59
CA SER A 537 -17.51 -17.01 25.90
C SER A 537 -18.18 -18.01 26.85
N ASN A 538 -17.64 -18.19 28.06
CA ASN A 538 -18.16 -19.14 29.03
C ASN A 538 -19.63 -18.87 29.42
N LYS A 539 -20.03 -17.59 29.49
CA LYS A 539 -21.37 -17.18 29.93
C LYS A 539 -22.31 -16.79 28.80
N PHE A 540 -21.82 -16.61 27.57
CA PHE A 540 -22.68 -16.20 26.47
C PHE A 540 -22.14 -16.65 25.12
N SER A 541 -23.07 -16.79 24.17
CA SER A 541 -22.76 -16.83 22.75
C SER A 541 -23.74 -15.90 22.04
N LYS A 542 -23.23 -15.08 21.11
CA LYS A 542 -24.05 -14.11 20.38
C LYS A 542 -23.60 -13.96 18.94
N ILE A 543 -24.55 -13.74 18.06
CA ILE A 543 -24.35 -13.45 16.65
C ILE A 543 -24.74 -12.01 16.36
N SER A 544 -24.06 -11.38 15.41
CA SER A 544 -24.32 -10.01 14.99
C SER A 544 -24.14 -9.87 13.49
N LEU A 545 -24.92 -8.96 12.91
CA LEU A 545 -24.89 -8.58 11.51
C LEU A 545 -24.88 -7.05 11.44
N THR A 546 -24.07 -6.51 10.54
CA THR A 546 -24.07 -5.08 10.20
C THR A 546 -24.03 -4.95 8.69
N ALA A 547 -24.96 -4.17 8.13
CA ALA A 547 -24.95 -3.77 6.73
C ALA A 547 -24.92 -2.24 6.67
N ARG A 548 -24.13 -1.69 5.77
CA ARG A 548 -24.04 -0.25 5.54
C ARG A 548 -23.99 0.03 4.06
N TYR A 549 -24.84 0.96 3.61
CA TYR A 549 -24.83 1.50 2.27
C TYR A 549 -24.65 3.00 2.34
N ARG A 550 -23.72 3.53 1.57
CA ARG A 550 -23.54 4.96 1.39
C ARG A 550 -23.55 5.32 -0.08
N LYS A 551 -24.12 6.48 -0.38
CA LYS A 551 -24.11 7.08 -1.72
C LYS A 551 -23.70 8.54 -1.64
N LEU A 552 -22.70 8.91 -2.43
CA LEU A 552 -22.31 10.30 -2.66
C LEU A 552 -22.99 10.80 -3.95
N THR A 553 -23.72 11.91 -3.85
CA THR A 553 -24.33 12.57 -5.01
C THR A 553 -23.32 13.45 -5.75
N ASP A 554 -23.68 13.84 -6.98
CA ASP A 554 -22.97 14.84 -7.79
C ASP A 554 -22.83 16.20 -7.12
N THR A 555 -23.77 16.57 -6.25
CA THR A 555 -23.76 17.78 -5.43
C THR A 555 -22.99 17.63 -4.10
N ASN A 556 -22.21 16.56 -3.95
CA ASN A 556 -21.44 16.21 -2.73
C ASN A 556 -22.29 16.05 -1.46
N ARG A 557 -23.57 15.70 -1.60
CA ARG A 557 -24.42 15.26 -0.48
C ARG A 557 -24.29 13.77 -0.27
N GLN A 558 -24.22 13.35 0.98
CA GLN A 558 -24.08 11.94 1.37
C GLN A 558 -25.40 11.38 1.88
N PHE A 559 -25.77 10.20 1.41
CA PHE A 559 -26.77 9.35 2.03
C PHE A 559 -26.05 8.20 2.73
N ASP A 560 -26.38 7.92 3.99
CA ASP A 560 -25.80 6.85 4.80
C ASP A 560 -26.91 6.05 5.46
N PHE A 561 -26.96 4.75 5.18
CA PHE A 561 -27.91 3.82 5.76
C PHE A 561 -27.13 2.73 6.45
N ARG A 562 -27.43 2.48 7.71
CA ARG A 562 -26.81 1.43 8.52
C ARG A 562 -27.89 0.58 9.16
N PHE A 563 -27.81 -0.72 8.94
CA PHE A 563 -28.61 -1.72 9.63
C PHE A 563 -27.71 -2.54 10.56
N PHE A 564 -28.16 -2.74 11.78
CA PHE A 564 -27.52 -3.65 12.74
C PHE A 564 -28.56 -4.57 13.34
N ALA A 565 -28.25 -5.86 13.41
CA ALA A 565 -29.04 -6.84 14.14
C ALA A 565 -28.10 -7.77 14.93
N GLY A 566 -28.42 -8.02 16.19
CA GLY A 566 -27.67 -8.91 17.05
C GLY A 566 -28.60 -9.72 17.94
N ALA A 567 -28.26 -10.99 18.17
CA ALA A 567 -29.02 -11.88 19.03
C ALA A 567 -28.08 -12.77 19.85
N PHE A 568 -28.43 -12.98 21.11
CA PHE A 568 -27.82 -14.00 21.95
C PHE A 568 -28.40 -15.36 21.57
N ILE A 569 -27.51 -16.32 21.29
CA ILE A 569 -27.87 -17.74 21.15
C ILE A 569 -28.03 -18.32 22.55
N ASN A 570 -27.12 -17.98 23.46
CA ASN A 570 -27.20 -18.28 24.88
C ASN A 570 -26.69 -17.08 25.67
N ASN A 571 -27.37 -16.73 26.76
CA ASN A 571 -26.92 -15.69 27.67
C ASN A 571 -27.18 -16.12 29.12
N LYS A 572 -26.11 -16.26 29.91
CA LYS A 572 -26.12 -16.53 31.35
C LYS A 572 -25.35 -15.46 32.13
N THR A 573 -25.13 -14.27 31.55
CA THR A 573 -24.47 -13.16 32.24
C THR A 573 -25.36 -12.60 33.34
N ALA A 574 -24.75 -12.15 34.43
CA ALA A 574 -25.45 -11.52 35.53
C ALA A 574 -25.64 -10.00 35.31
N THR A 575 -24.83 -9.42 34.42
CA THR A 575 -24.80 -7.99 34.13
C THR A 575 -24.97 -7.70 32.63
N ASP A 576 -25.21 -6.43 32.29
CA ASP A 576 -25.27 -5.94 30.91
C ASP A 576 -23.89 -5.67 30.28
N PHE A 577 -22.80 -5.99 30.98
CA PHE A 577 -21.44 -5.73 30.50
C PHE A 577 -21.13 -6.37 29.14
N PHE A 578 -21.79 -7.49 28.82
CA PHE A 578 -21.66 -8.18 27.53
C PHE A 578 -22.88 -8.02 26.61
N SER A 579 -23.93 -7.31 27.04
CA SER A 579 -25.15 -7.04 26.28
C SER A 579 -24.87 -6.20 25.03
N PHE A 580 -25.80 -6.21 24.06
CA PHE A 580 -25.74 -5.25 22.95
C PHE A 580 -26.15 -3.88 23.45
N ALA A 581 -25.39 -2.85 23.12
CA ALA A 581 -25.69 -1.47 23.48
C ALA A 581 -26.46 -0.75 22.37
N LEU A 582 -27.46 0.03 22.77
CA LEU A 582 -28.22 0.90 21.87
C LEU A 582 -27.39 2.11 21.45
N ASP A 583 -26.75 2.78 22.40
CA ASP A 583 -26.02 4.04 22.20
C ASP A 583 -24.51 3.88 22.42
N ARG A 584 -24.07 3.40 23.60
CA ARG A 584 -22.66 3.33 23.99
C ARG A 584 -22.22 1.91 24.37
N PRO A 585 -21.50 1.21 23.47
CA PRO A 585 -20.92 -0.11 23.74
C PRO A 585 -19.95 -0.11 24.94
N SER A 586 -20.00 -1.14 25.78
CA SER A 586 -19.18 -1.31 26.99
C SER A 586 -17.68 -1.55 26.76
N ASP A 587 -17.27 -1.81 25.50
CA ASP A 587 -15.89 -2.11 25.10
C ASP A 587 -15.22 -3.25 25.88
N TYR A 588 -15.94 -4.32 26.19
CA TYR A 588 -15.39 -5.49 26.90
C TYR A 588 -14.23 -6.19 26.14
N LEU A 589 -14.00 -5.88 24.86
CA LEU A 589 -12.82 -6.40 24.14
C LEU A 589 -11.65 -5.41 24.10
N PHE A 590 -11.78 -4.23 24.71
CA PHE A 590 -10.76 -3.17 24.72
C PHE A 590 -10.27 -2.78 23.33
N GLN A 591 -11.19 -2.74 22.36
CA GLN A 591 -10.91 -2.55 20.94
C GLN A 591 -11.30 -1.16 20.43
N TYR A 592 -12.04 -0.39 21.22
CA TYR A 592 -12.50 0.94 20.85
C TYR A 592 -11.57 2.06 21.35
N ASP A 593 -11.62 3.19 20.64
CA ASP A 593 -10.79 4.37 20.89
C ASP A 593 -11.46 5.36 21.86
N TYR A 594 -12.09 4.86 22.93
CA TYR A 594 -12.67 5.72 23.96
C TYR A 594 -11.57 6.52 24.68
N LEU A 595 -11.79 7.83 24.84
CA LEU A 595 -10.95 8.72 25.62
C LEU A 595 -11.19 8.47 27.11
N GLY A 596 -12.44 8.47 27.56
CA GLY A 596 -12.83 8.09 28.93
C GLY A 596 -13.78 6.89 28.90
N ARG A 597 -13.23 5.67 28.85
CA ARG A 597 -14.01 4.44 28.64
C ARG A 597 -15.05 4.19 29.74
N SER A 598 -14.67 4.41 31.00
CA SER A 598 -15.51 4.18 32.18
C SER A 598 -16.29 5.43 32.64
N GLU A 599 -16.20 6.55 31.91
CA GLU A 599 -16.92 7.77 32.26
C GLU A 599 -18.42 7.63 32.01
N THR A 600 -19.21 7.87 33.05
CA THR A 600 -20.68 7.83 33.01
C THR A 600 -21.32 9.22 33.02
N SER A 601 -20.54 10.26 33.33
CA SER A 601 -20.92 11.67 33.35
C SER A 601 -19.80 12.56 32.77
N GLY A 602 -20.02 13.87 32.68
CA GLY A 602 -19.05 14.81 32.15
C GLY A 602 -18.78 14.68 30.64
N PHE A 603 -17.84 15.46 30.13
CA PHE A 603 -17.56 15.60 28.69
C PHE A 603 -17.19 14.26 28.02
N PHE A 604 -16.36 13.43 28.64
CA PHE A 604 -15.90 12.18 28.02
C PHE A 604 -16.99 11.09 27.92
N SER A 605 -18.04 11.17 28.74
CA SER A 605 -19.20 10.27 28.59
C SER A 605 -20.03 10.57 27.34
N GLN A 606 -19.91 11.78 26.78
CA GLN A 606 -20.56 12.22 25.55
C GLN A 606 -19.90 11.69 24.27
N GLN A 607 -18.70 11.12 24.37
CA GLN A 607 -18.06 10.48 23.24
C GLN A 607 -18.87 9.24 22.83
N ILE A 608 -19.15 9.11 21.53
CA ILE A 608 -19.81 7.95 20.96
C ILE A 608 -18.92 7.25 19.93
N ILE A 609 -19.16 5.96 19.77
CA ILE A 609 -18.55 5.13 18.74
C ILE A 609 -19.69 4.42 18.04
N ILE A 610 -19.91 4.74 16.77
CA ILE A 610 -21.02 4.20 15.99
C ILE A 610 -20.78 2.70 15.74
N ASN A 611 -21.28 1.89 16.65
CA ASN A 611 -21.31 0.44 16.58
C ASN A 611 -22.53 -0.10 17.33
N GLU A 612 -22.87 -1.38 17.12
CA GLU A 612 -24.09 -1.99 17.67
C GLU A 612 -25.33 -1.15 17.33
N GLY A 613 -26.11 -0.66 18.30
CA GLY A 613 -27.31 0.13 18.01
C GLY A 613 -27.04 1.50 17.36
N GLY A 614 -25.89 2.12 17.66
CA GLY A 614 -25.47 3.37 17.05
C GLY A 614 -26.34 4.60 17.34
N PHE A 615 -27.20 4.56 18.36
CA PHE A 615 -27.99 5.72 18.82
C PHE A 615 -27.09 6.76 19.50
N LYS A 616 -27.58 8.00 19.60
CA LYS A 616 -26.86 9.16 20.13
C LYS A 616 -27.48 9.63 21.44
N SER A 617 -28.78 9.43 21.60
CA SER A 617 -29.55 9.75 22.80
C SER A 617 -29.40 8.64 23.84
N LYS A 618 -29.26 9.03 25.11
CA LYS A 618 -29.17 8.08 26.22
C LYS A 618 -30.58 7.70 26.68
N LEU A 619 -31.17 6.70 26.02
CA LEU A 619 -32.55 6.27 26.28
C LEU A 619 -32.67 5.38 27.53
N PRO A 620 -33.87 5.27 28.14
CA PRO A 620 -34.07 4.49 29.38
C PRO A 620 -33.69 3.01 29.27
N VAL A 621 -33.82 2.42 28.08
CA VAL A 621 -33.37 1.05 27.79
C VAL A 621 -32.16 1.12 26.88
N SER A 622 -30.96 1.11 27.48
CA SER A 622 -29.70 1.28 26.74
C SER A 622 -29.06 -0.06 26.31
N TYR A 623 -29.52 -1.19 26.84
CA TYR A 623 -28.94 -2.51 26.57
C TYR A 623 -30.00 -3.55 26.20
N GLY A 624 -29.64 -4.46 25.28
CA GLY A 624 -30.41 -5.64 24.89
C GLY A 624 -29.65 -6.93 25.20
N ASN A 625 -30.16 -7.71 26.16
CA ASN A 625 -29.55 -8.96 26.64
C ASN A 625 -30.16 -10.23 25.98
N GLN A 626 -31.15 -10.07 25.10
CA GLN A 626 -31.61 -11.15 24.20
C GLN A 626 -31.33 -10.80 22.74
N TRP A 627 -31.83 -9.67 22.25
CA TRP A 627 -31.54 -9.21 20.90
C TRP A 627 -31.71 -7.68 20.77
N LEU A 628 -31.06 -7.12 19.75
CA LEU A 628 -31.11 -5.71 19.38
C LEU A 628 -31.17 -5.63 17.85
N SER A 629 -32.10 -4.85 17.31
CA SER A 629 -32.16 -4.52 15.87
C SER A 629 -32.29 -3.01 15.72
N THR A 630 -31.53 -2.40 14.82
CA THR A 630 -31.54 -0.95 14.61
C THR A 630 -31.32 -0.60 13.14
N PHE A 631 -31.90 0.50 12.73
CA PHE A 631 -31.71 1.13 11.44
C PHE A 631 -31.39 2.61 11.66
N ASN A 632 -30.20 3.02 11.28
CA ASN A 632 -29.72 4.40 11.37
C ASN A 632 -29.65 5.00 9.96
N THR A 633 -30.12 6.22 9.80
CA THR A 633 -30.05 6.98 8.54
C THR A 633 -29.35 8.31 8.76
N SER A 634 -28.59 8.77 7.77
CA SER A 634 -28.04 10.12 7.73
C SER A 634 -28.17 10.68 6.32
N ILE A 635 -28.79 11.84 6.18
CA ILE A 635 -29.12 12.48 4.90
C ILE A 635 -28.46 13.86 4.87
N GLY A 636 -27.55 14.07 3.91
CA GLY A 636 -26.83 15.32 3.74
C GLY A 636 -27.72 16.45 3.21
N LEU A 637 -27.86 17.52 4.01
CA LEU A 637 -28.42 18.80 3.58
C LEU A 637 -27.34 19.67 2.91
N TRP A 638 -26.13 19.61 3.46
CA TRP A 638 -24.93 20.28 2.95
C TRP A 638 -23.72 19.35 3.08
N ARG A 639 -22.57 19.74 2.51
CA ARG A 639 -21.34 18.93 2.47
C ARG A 639 -20.91 18.35 3.83
N TRP A 640 -21.20 19.06 4.93
CA TRP A 640 -20.82 18.67 6.29
C TRP A 640 -22.00 18.71 7.27
N LEU A 641 -23.23 18.96 6.78
CA LEU A 641 -24.44 19.07 7.60
C LEU A 641 -25.44 18.00 7.17
N GLU A 642 -25.80 17.13 8.10
CA GLU A 642 -26.66 15.98 7.84
C GLU A 642 -27.81 15.92 8.87
N VAL A 643 -28.98 15.45 8.45
CA VAL A 643 -30.07 15.07 9.35
C VAL A 643 -29.98 13.57 9.54
N TYR A 644 -30.00 13.11 10.79
CA TYR A 644 -30.02 11.68 11.09
C TYR A 644 -31.36 11.27 11.72
N ASN A 645 -31.79 10.04 11.42
CA ASN A 645 -32.95 9.41 12.03
C ASN A 645 -32.62 7.95 12.31
N ASP A 646 -32.90 7.51 13.53
CA ASP A 646 -32.62 6.16 13.97
C ASP A 646 -33.89 5.53 14.55
N VAL A 647 -34.09 4.25 14.25
CA VAL A 647 -35.15 3.43 14.84
C VAL A 647 -34.56 2.11 15.32
N GLY A 648 -35.10 1.55 16.39
CA GLY A 648 -34.55 0.40 17.05
C GLY A 648 -35.57 -0.40 17.82
N LEU A 649 -35.29 -1.69 17.96
CA LEU A 649 -36.07 -2.63 18.75
C LEU A 649 -35.11 -3.37 19.68
N ILE A 650 -35.44 -3.37 20.97
CA ILE A 650 -34.58 -3.93 22.02
C ILE A 650 -35.39 -4.95 22.80
N LYS A 651 -34.82 -6.14 22.99
CA LYS A 651 -35.42 -7.17 23.83
C LYS A 651 -34.49 -7.57 24.96
N ASN A 652 -35.07 -7.53 26.16
CA ASN A 652 -34.48 -8.05 27.39
C ASN A 652 -35.29 -9.21 27.94
N LYS A 653 -34.63 -10.13 28.65
CA LYS A 653 -35.27 -11.24 29.36
C LYS A 653 -36.36 -10.72 30.28
N ASN A 654 -37.52 -11.38 30.24
CA ASN A 654 -38.68 -11.08 31.08
C ASN A 654 -39.22 -9.63 30.98
N LYS A 655 -38.85 -8.89 29.92
CA LYS A 655 -39.37 -7.55 29.62
C LYS A 655 -40.01 -7.54 28.24
N GLN A 656 -40.99 -6.67 28.00
CA GLN A 656 -41.55 -6.47 26.67
C GLN A 656 -40.50 -5.86 25.71
N VAL A 657 -40.75 -5.96 24.40
CA VAL A 657 -39.89 -5.33 23.39
C VAL A 657 -40.00 -3.81 23.54
N TYR A 658 -38.87 -3.13 23.62
CA TYR A 658 -38.81 -1.67 23.66
C TYR A 658 -38.55 -1.13 22.26
N PHE A 659 -39.46 -0.26 21.79
CA PHE A 659 -39.29 0.49 20.54
C PHE A 659 -38.59 1.81 20.81
N ALA A 660 -37.40 1.96 20.23
CA ALA A 660 -36.54 3.12 20.34
C ALA A 660 -36.57 3.93 19.04
N TYR A 661 -36.59 5.26 19.14
CA TYR A 661 -36.40 6.16 18.00
C TYR A 661 -35.70 7.44 18.43
N GLU A 662 -34.97 8.05 17.50
CA GLU A 662 -34.39 9.38 17.67
C GLU A 662 -34.15 10.07 16.32
N ASN A 663 -34.07 11.39 16.35
CA ASN A 663 -33.60 12.19 15.22
C ASN A 663 -32.83 13.41 15.70
N GLY A 664 -32.05 14.00 14.79
CA GLY A 664 -31.27 15.19 15.09
C GLY A 664 -30.41 15.64 13.92
N ILE A 665 -29.49 16.54 14.23
CA ILE A 665 -28.54 17.08 13.26
C ILE A 665 -27.13 16.60 13.59
N ARG A 666 -26.37 16.26 12.55
CA ARG A 666 -24.95 15.90 12.60
C ARG A 666 -24.12 16.89 11.81
N PHE A 667 -23.06 17.38 12.44
CA PHE A 667 -21.98 18.11 11.79
C PHE A 667 -20.81 17.15 11.57
N ASN A 668 -20.54 16.85 10.31
CA ASN A 668 -19.52 15.92 9.85
C ASN A 668 -18.32 16.70 9.29
N PHE A 669 -17.46 17.21 10.17
CA PHE A 669 -16.27 17.97 9.76
C PHE A 669 -15.24 17.07 9.07
N ILE A 670 -14.97 15.91 9.68
CA ILE A 670 -14.09 14.89 9.12
C ILE A 670 -14.68 13.52 9.48
N GLN A 671 -15.21 12.83 8.47
CA GLN A 671 -15.83 11.51 8.63
C GLN A 671 -14.95 10.54 9.42
N ASP A 672 -15.55 9.89 10.42
CA ASP A 672 -14.96 8.90 11.34
C ASP A 672 -13.76 9.44 12.16
N ILE A 673 -13.60 10.77 12.24
CA ILE A 673 -12.53 11.45 13.00
C ILE A 673 -13.07 12.56 13.89
N LEU A 674 -13.88 13.48 13.35
CA LEU A 674 -14.44 14.61 14.08
C LEU A 674 -15.88 14.86 13.61
N GLU A 675 -16.82 14.51 14.46
CA GLU A 675 -18.26 14.62 14.22
C GLU A 675 -18.95 15.08 15.48
N VAL A 676 -20.00 15.90 15.34
CA VAL A 676 -20.80 16.38 16.47
C VAL A 676 -22.28 16.13 16.16
N TYR A 677 -23.00 15.57 17.12
CA TYR A 677 -24.41 15.20 16.99
C TYR A 677 -25.23 15.99 18.01
N PHE A 678 -26.34 16.53 17.53
CA PHE A 678 -27.32 17.29 18.29
C PHE A 678 -28.65 16.53 18.24
N PRO A 679 -28.95 15.70 19.25
CA PRO A 679 -30.25 15.02 19.35
C PRO A 679 -31.38 16.01 19.51
N PHE A 680 -32.45 15.88 18.73
CA PHE A 680 -33.58 16.82 18.75
C PHE A 680 -34.81 16.23 19.41
N TYR A 681 -35.20 15.02 18.99
CA TYR A 681 -36.38 14.33 19.50
C TYR A 681 -36.10 12.83 19.59
N SER A 682 -36.60 12.19 20.64
CA SER A 682 -36.45 10.75 20.88
C SER A 682 -37.58 10.24 21.77
N ASN A 683 -37.50 9.01 22.27
CA ASN A 683 -38.40 8.52 23.33
C ASN A 683 -38.39 9.38 24.61
N LEU A 684 -37.45 10.31 24.75
CA LEU A 684 -37.41 11.30 25.83
C LEU A 684 -38.28 12.55 25.53
N GLY A 685 -38.91 12.65 24.37
CA GLY A 685 -39.63 13.84 23.91
C GLY A 685 -38.70 14.85 23.21
N TRP A 686 -39.07 16.14 23.26
CA TRP A 686 -38.27 17.22 22.66
C TRP A 686 -37.02 17.46 23.52
N GLU A 687 -35.87 16.97 23.07
CA GLU A 687 -34.64 16.97 23.86
C GLU A 687 -34.01 18.37 23.96
N ILE A 688 -34.20 19.21 22.95
CA ILE A 688 -33.63 20.56 22.88
C ILE A 688 -34.16 21.47 23.99
N SER A 689 -35.44 21.31 24.38
CA SER A 689 -36.04 22.10 25.46
C SER A 689 -35.77 21.53 26.86
N GLN A 690 -35.08 20.40 26.97
CA GLN A 690 -34.81 19.80 28.28
C GLN A 690 -33.65 20.50 28.98
N PRO A 691 -33.68 20.59 30.33
CA PRO A 691 -32.56 21.09 31.09
C PRO A 691 -31.26 20.36 30.75
N ASN A 692 -30.14 21.07 30.80
CA ASN A 692 -28.80 20.54 30.52
C ASN A 692 -28.67 19.89 29.12
N TYR A 693 -29.33 20.44 28.09
CA TYR A 693 -29.20 19.95 26.71
C TYR A 693 -27.74 19.80 26.23
N SER A 694 -26.85 20.68 26.70
CA SER A 694 -25.42 20.58 26.41
C SER A 694 -24.80 19.23 26.81
N SER A 695 -25.30 18.57 27.87
CA SER A 695 -24.85 17.24 28.29
C SER A 695 -25.35 16.11 27.37
N LYS A 696 -26.31 16.38 26.48
CA LYS A 696 -26.90 15.44 25.52
C LYS A 696 -26.24 15.47 24.14
N ILE A 697 -25.50 16.54 23.83
CA ILE A 697 -24.64 16.60 22.65
C ILE A 697 -23.68 15.40 22.67
N ARG A 698 -23.42 14.81 21.50
CA ARG A 698 -22.46 13.71 21.36
C ARG A 698 -21.38 14.06 20.35
N PHE A 699 -20.22 13.43 20.49
CA PHE A 699 -19.15 13.60 19.51
C PHE A 699 -18.44 12.29 19.19
N VAL A 700 -17.95 12.21 17.95
CA VAL A 700 -16.93 11.25 17.53
C VAL A 700 -15.63 12.01 17.44
N LEU A 701 -14.65 11.63 18.25
CA LEU A 701 -13.29 12.19 18.20
C LEU A 701 -12.27 11.06 18.18
N VAL A 702 -11.43 11.02 17.14
CA VAL A 702 -10.34 10.05 17.02
C VAL A 702 -8.99 10.75 16.93
N ILE A 703 -8.29 10.80 18.07
CA ILE A 703 -6.96 11.41 18.20
C ILE A 703 -5.88 10.40 17.80
N LYS A 704 -5.84 10.04 16.51
CA LYS A 704 -4.82 9.16 15.94
C LYS A 704 -4.04 9.90 14.85
N PRO A 705 -2.76 10.27 15.08
CA PRO A 705 -1.95 10.99 14.09
C PRO A 705 -1.96 10.35 12.70
N LYS A 706 -1.94 9.02 12.64
CA LYS A 706 -2.01 8.27 11.38
C LYS A 706 -3.33 8.45 10.62
N LYS A 707 -4.48 8.53 11.30
CA LYS A 707 -5.78 8.75 10.64
C LYS A 707 -5.84 10.17 10.08
N ILE A 708 -5.45 11.15 10.89
CA ILE A 708 -5.39 12.58 10.51
C ILE A 708 -4.45 12.78 9.32
N TYR A 709 -3.22 12.26 9.38
CA TYR A 709 -2.26 12.31 8.27
C TYR A 709 -2.82 11.68 6.98
N ASN A 710 -3.49 10.53 7.07
CA ASN A 710 -4.08 9.90 5.90
C ASN A 710 -5.25 10.70 5.31
N PHE A 711 -6.04 11.37 6.14
CA PHE A 711 -7.11 12.26 5.70
C PHE A 711 -6.53 13.48 4.96
N VAL A 712 -5.59 14.19 5.59
CA VAL A 712 -4.88 15.32 4.99
C VAL A 712 -4.26 14.91 3.66
N ARG A 713 -3.53 13.79 3.63
CA ARG A 713 -2.93 13.27 2.40
C ARG A 713 -3.95 13.01 1.30
N ARG A 714 -5.17 12.55 1.60
CA ARG A 714 -6.21 12.30 0.59
C ARG A 714 -6.85 13.59 0.09
N GLY A 715 -6.91 14.65 0.89
CA GLY A 715 -7.49 15.94 0.50
C GLY A 715 -6.57 16.82 -0.35
N PHE A 716 -5.26 16.55 -0.35
CA PHE A 716 -4.27 17.25 -1.17
C PHE A 716 -4.01 16.62 -2.56
N PHE A 717 -4.67 15.52 -2.92
CA PHE A 717 -4.46 14.80 -4.19
C PHE A 717 -5.73 14.66 -5.02
#